data_AF-A0A0L1JII2-F1
#
_entry.id   AF-A0A0L1JII2-F1
#
_cell.length_a   1.000
_cell.length_b   1.000
_cell.length_c   1.000
_cell.angle_alpha   90.00
_cell.angle_beta   90.00
_cell.angle_gamma   90.00
#
_symmetry.space_group_name_H-M   'P 1'
#
loop_
_entity.id
_entity.type
_entity.pdbx_description
1 polymer ?
#
loop_
_entity_poly.entity_id
_entity_poly.type
_entity_poly.pdbx_seq_one_letter_code
_entity_poly.pdbx_strand_id
1 'polypeptide(L)'
;MPLSSTCQNCAKSKVRCVRNTAESDICSRCARLNKQCTYRETGRRFKGFKKDRQIEALESKINELMTNSESTPANPTVLESAICSPTGEETDKDRMDVIARGLLNMETAQSFIDIYKTEMALHFPFVVISPQVAAADLRQEKPFLFLALLASAAYSNMPLQRVLGKEIKRIIASRMIMRGDVSFELLQGMLVFLAWSHYHSRPHRYTQFLQLAIGLLVELRLDRPPQTKTWKTALRFDKEYALDDENYVRPSWGLEEQRAVVGCYYLSSTISILLHKPSCFPNIAPYLEQCCQSLHNEGDLAHDKHIMHIFQLQVIAEKINNLSWKHGIELIDYAASFLLTFMKLVSIPLNPPLTYELYTTELCLYQVSISQQSTLSSRSACSIVSETWWNEIFCSGLTAADNILNMYMELPIGCEQGFNNTQWVQMAFCILVACRQIVAASRMGKAALIPQSRTWPETLGKLRQRLAALSTTHVDLDGDRDVFVDFEKRVARIQGWFSSNFENQEATYPSQRLAARQNVGLDTTPGLSYDATIGQLDMPGDPSLTGYDFQLAAEFFLPPNLDMMTGPAFPAFTLDKNSTTLTSALANLTGQFDELYIQGSGSHGEVYPNTTSFSVSLFSTNQGSASADPFFFDYHYTAPSLRNSSSQIQHVNQDSIYRIGGLTQIFTIWTILVEAGDTIWNDPVTKYLPALAETTESANVTQDPIQYVDWKDITVGQLASHMSGLPRDYCVNGIEKEGYSINDGLPSSAGTGGTCTRSNSSQAETLGTLAHLPPVAPPGVTPIYSNVGFQILGYIIEKVTGQPFNDVLKSRILQPLALTNTSLHTPSRNSAGIIPTDPKTSGWALAMYSTITDLSTAGKAILNSTLLTEAQSNRWLKPVTHTSNPANSLGYPWIIYSSGDYPDTSMIDIYTYYSSIGQYSSYIGLVPDYNVGFAVLATDSVSAPDLNAHADIIGDVILPALMKTAVKQAGARFGGEYKASSGLNSSITVSVDRLPGMFVDRFVSNGTDFRETLASLIGVKDPEALSIRLYPTGLVSSTESGGSRVAFRAVLQDKNELADAGTPTCVSWMDVDKLKYNGRALDLFVFVLDSDGNAVGLEVPGLVLQLNREN
;
A
#
# COMPACT_ATOMS: atom_id res chain seq x y z
N MET A 1 18.48 23.60 36.14
CA MET A 1 18.03 22.98 34.87
C MET A 1 18.93 23.49 33.74
N PRO A 2 19.24 22.72 32.67
CA PRO A 2 20.09 23.21 31.60
C PRO A 2 19.38 24.30 30.78
N LEU A 3 20.05 25.44 30.58
CA LEU A 3 19.59 26.50 29.68
C LEU A 3 19.71 26.05 28.22
N SER A 4 18.87 26.57 27.33
CA SER A 4 18.95 26.26 25.89
C SER A 4 20.36 26.53 25.33
N SER A 5 20.84 25.66 24.44
CA SER A 5 22.16 25.81 23.79
C SER A 5 22.23 27.02 22.85
N THR A 6 21.08 27.56 22.42
CA THR A 6 20.96 28.68 21.47
C THR A 6 20.13 29.82 22.09
N CYS A 7 20.56 31.08 21.93
CA CYS A 7 19.80 32.25 22.43
C CYS A 7 18.63 32.62 21.51
N GLN A 8 17.63 33.34 22.03
CA GLN A 8 16.43 33.72 21.26
C GLN A 8 16.74 34.48 19.96
N ASN A 9 17.71 35.40 19.99
CA ASN A 9 18.07 36.20 18.83
C ASN A 9 18.78 35.40 17.72
N CYS A 10 19.52 34.34 18.09
CA CYS A 10 20.10 33.43 17.10
C CYS A 10 19.08 32.42 16.60
N ALA A 11 18.17 31.95 17.46
CA ALA A 11 17.06 31.07 17.08
C ALA A 11 16.10 31.74 16.09
N LYS A 12 15.65 32.98 16.36
CA LYS A 12 14.76 33.73 15.44
C LYS A 12 15.38 33.99 14.08
N SER A 13 16.69 34.25 14.03
CA SER A 13 17.41 34.47 12.78
C SER A 13 17.94 33.19 12.12
N LYS A 14 17.64 31.99 12.66
CA LYS A 14 18.12 30.68 12.18
C LYS A 14 19.63 30.62 11.90
N VAL A 15 20.46 31.18 12.79
CA VAL A 15 21.94 31.20 12.63
C VAL A 15 22.64 30.64 13.87
N ARG A 16 23.85 30.12 13.67
CA ARG A 16 24.64 29.44 14.71
C ARG A 16 24.95 30.37 15.89
N CYS A 17 24.66 29.90 17.10
CA CYS A 17 24.97 30.60 18.35
C CYS A 17 26.24 29.99 18.94
N VAL A 18 27.32 30.78 19.04
CA VAL A 18 28.60 30.35 19.59
C VAL A 18 28.87 31.11 20.89
N ARG A 19 29.06 30.38 21.99
CA ARG A 19 29.43 30.95 23.29
C ARG A 19 30.95 31.03 23.40
N ASN A 20 31.47 32.14 23.90
CA ASN A 20 32.87 32.21 24.32
C ASN A 20 32.95 31.65 25.74
N THR A 21 33.64 30.52 25.88
CA THR A 21 33.87 29.87 27.17
C THR A 21 34.83 30.69 28.01
N ALA A 22 34.31 31.46 28.97
CA ALA A 22 34.78 31.52 30.35
C ALA A 22 34.06 32.60 31.19
N GLU A 23 33.63 33.74 30.63
CA GLU A 23 33.20 34.87 31.48
C GLU A 23 32.15 35.84 30.87
N SER A 24 31.37 35.43 29.85
CA SER A 24 30.24 36.27 29.40
C SER A 24 28.96 35.50 29.03
N ASP A 25 27.83 35.97 29.56
CA ASP A 25 26.46 35.47 29.29
C ASP A 25 25.93 35.82 27.88
N ILE A 26 26.78 36.40 27.02
CA ILE A 26 26.41 36.90 25.68
C ILE A 26 27.13 36.07 24.61
N CYS A 27 26.40 35.56 23.61
CA CYS A 27 27.01 34.89 22.46
C CYS A 27 27.75 35.88 21.55
N SER A 28 28.78 35.41 20.84
CA SER A 28 29.64 36.23 19.98
C SER A 28 28.88 37.09 18.97
N ARG A 29 27.79 36.57 18.40
CA ARG A 29 26.93 37.33 17.47
C ARG A 29 26.16 38.46 18.17
N CYS A 30 25.58 38.20 19.33
CA CYS A 30 24.85 39.21 20.09
C CYS A 30 25.79 40.30 20.62
N ALA A 31 27.00 39.93 21.03
CA ALA A 31 28.05 40.89 21.40
C ALA A 31 28.42 41.80 20.21
N ARG A 32 28.69 41.21 19.03
CA ARG A 32 29.04 41.97 17.83
C ARG A 32 27.94 42.91 17.35
N LEU A 33 26.68 42.49 17.47
CA LEU A 33 25.52 43.27 17.02
C LEU A 33 24.95 44.20 18.11
N ASN A 34 25.59 44.25 19.29
CA ASN A 34 25.13 44.97 20.47
C ASN A 34 23.65 44.71 20.82
N LYS A 35 23.24 43.42 20.75
CA LYS A 35 21.87 42.98 21.05
C LYS A 35 21.84 42.16 22.33
N GLN A 36 20.78 42.33 23.12
CA GLN A 36 20.58 41.56 24.35
C GLN A 36 20.53 40.05 24.07
N CYS A 37 21.26 39.24 24.84
CA CYS A 37 21.37 37.80 24.63
C CYS A 37 20.63 37.05 25.73
N THR A 38 19.41 36.60 25.45
CA THR A 38 18.57 35.88 26.41
C THR A 38 18.42 34.40 26.03
N TYR A 39 18.64 33.53 27.01
CA TYR A 39 18.44 32.08 26.89
C TYR A 39 17.20 31.68 27.67
N ARG A 40 16.37 30.80 27.09
CA ARG A 40 15.21 30.24 27.80
C ARG A 40 15.62 28.95 28.50
N GLU A 41 14.97 28.66 29.61
CA GLU A 41 15.01 27.34 30.21
C GLU A 41 14.42 26.31 29.23
N THR A 42 15.06 25.15 29.08
CA THR A 42 14.56 24.12 28.17
C THR A 42 13.22 23.59 28.67
N GLY A 43 12.15 23.92 27.96
CA GLY A 43 10.82 23.37 28.20
C GLY A 43 10.80 21.85 28.04
N ARG A 44 9.99 21.17 28.85
CA ARG A 44 9.74 19.72 28.77
C ARG A 44 9.35 19.33 27.33
N ARG A 45 9.85 18.18 26.86
CA ARG A 45 9.43 17.54 25.59
C ARG A 45 7.91 17.58 25.46
N PHE A 46 7.47 18.03 24.28
CA PHE A 46 6.10 18.22 23.85
C PHE A 46 5.26 16.96 24.17
N LYS A 47 4.39 17.03 25.17
CA LYS A 47 3.23 16.15 25.33
C LYS A 47 2.03 16.92 24.79
N GLY A 48 1.27 16.29 23.91
CA GLY A 48 0.34 16.92 22.97
C GLY A 48 -0.76 17.83 23.53
N PHE A 49 -1.47 18.42 22.56
CA PHE A 49 -2.56 19.40 22.53
C PHE A 49 -3.73 19.25 23.55
N LYS A 50 -3.47 19.05 24.85
CA LYS A 50 -4.54 18.95 25.87
C LYS A 50 -4.68 20.15 26.81
N LYS A 51 -3.64 20.97 27.02
CA LYS A 51 -3.67 22.04 28.04
C LYS A 51 -4.27 23.37 27.58
N ASP A 52 -4.06 23.78 26.33
CA ASP A 52 -4.61 25.06 25.82
C ASP A 52 -6.15 24.99 25.64
N ARG A 53 -6.67 23.79 25.34
CA ARG A 53 -8.12 23.53 25.20
C ARG A 53 -8.92 23.74 26.50
N GLN A 54 -8.31 23.49 27.67
CA GLN A 54 -8.98 23.72 28.95
C GLN A 54 -9.10 25.20 29.29
N ILE A 55 -8.16 26.03 28.82
CA ILE A 55 -8.17 27.48 29.05
C ILE A 55 -9.24 28.12 28.17
N GLU A 56 -9.33 27.77 26.89
CA GLU A 56 -10.40 28.24 26.00
C GLU A 56 -11.80 27.76 26.43
N ALA A 57 -11.90 26.51 26.93
CA ALA A 57 -13.16 25.99 27.48
C ALA A 57 -13.59 26.72 28.77
N LEU A 58 -12.63 27.16 29.60
CA LEU A 58 -12.91 27.96 30.81
C LEU A 58 -13.31 29.40 30.46
N GLU A 59 -12.66 30.01 29.46
CA GLU A 59 -12.99 31.36 28.98
C GLU A 59 -14.38 31.40 28.32
N SER A 60 -14.75 30.37 27.56
CA SER A 60 -16.11 30.22 27.00
C SER A 60 -17.16 30.09 28.11
N LYS A 61 -16.89 29.30 29.15
CA LYS A 61 -17.81 29.11 30.29
C LYS A 61 -17.96 30.35 31.15
N ILE A 62 -16.90 31.14 31.29
CA ILE A 62 -16.93 32.44 31.98
C ILE A 62 -17.79 33.44 31.19
N ASN A 63 -17.66 33.49 29.86
CA ASN A 63 -18.50 34.36 29.03
C ASN A 63 -19.97 33.95 29.06
N GLU A 64 -20.27 32.64 29.10
CA GLU A 64 -21.64 32.10 29.22
C GLU A 64 -22.28 32.40 30.59
N LEU A 65 -21.48 32.40 31.66
CA LEU A 65 -21.92 32.79 33.01
C LEU A 65 -22.11 34.30 33.16
N MET A 66 -21.37 35.11 32.41
CA MET A 66 -21.51 36.57 32.37
C MET A 66 -22.75 37.03 31.57
N THR A 67 -23.21 36.21 30.61
CA THR A 67 -24.45 36.49 29.85
C THR A 67 -25.73 36.05 30.57
N ASN A 68 -25.65 35.18 31.57
CA ASN A 68 -26.82 34.60 32.26
C ASN A 68 -27.16 35.27 33.63
N SER A 69 -26.60 36.43 33.95
CA SER A 69 -26.89 37.16 35.20
C SER A 69 -28.16 38.03 35.18
N GLU A 70 -29.02 37.94 34.16
CA GLU A 70 -30.35 38.54 34.18
C GLU A 70 -31.44 37.50 33.88
N SER A 71 -32.27 37.23 34.90
CA SER A 71 -33.52 36.44 34.94
C SER A 71 -33.46 34.92 35.28
N THR A 72 -34.04 34.58 36.44
CA THR A 72 -34.39 33.24 36.97
C THR A 72 -35.91 32.98 36.83
N PRO A 73 -36.48 31.78 37.12
CA PRO A 73 -35.95 30.40 37.03
C PRO A 73 -36.95 29.39 36.39
N ALA A 74 -36.45 28.29 35.79
CA ALA A 74 -37.10 26.97 35.83
C ALA A 74 -36.06 25.84 35.61
N ASN A 75 -36.05 24.88 36.53
CA ASN A 75 -35.03 23.84 36.73
C ASN A 75 -34.75 22.91 35.53
N PRO A 76 -33.48 22.56 35.27
CA PRO A 76 -33.11 21.31 34.63
C PRO A 76 -32.34 20.38 35.59
N THR A 77 -32.78 19.12 35.65
CA THR A 77 -32.03 18.00 36.23
C THR A 77 -31.48 17.17 35.06
N VAL A 78 -30.17 17.19 34.81
CA VAL A 78 -29.53 16.33 33.80
C VAL A 78 -28.16 15.83 34.28
N LEU A 79 -28.14 14.53 34.55
CA LEU A 79 -27.22 13.49 34.07
C LEU A 79 -25.69 13.66 34.26
N GLU A 80 -25.19 13.03 35.32
CA GLU A 80 -23.79 12.63 35.47
C GLU A 80 -23.53 11.23 34.85
N SER A 81 -22.39 11.15 34.15
CA SER A 81 -21.49 10.00 33.94
C SER A 81 -22.05 8.64 33.47
N ALA A 82 -21.65 8.23 32.26
CA ALA A 82 -21.50 6.82 31.91
C ALA A 82 -20.05 6.55 31.48
N ILE A 83 -19.27 6.04 32.43
CA ILE A 83 -17.99 5.36 32.22
C ILE A 83 -18.32 3.94 31.77
N CYS A 84 -17.69 3.47 30.69
CA CYS A 84 -17.96 2.16 30.12
C CYS A 84 -17.19 1.06 30.90
N SER A 85 -17.94 0.15 31.53
CA SER A 85 -17.46 -1.08 32.16
C SER A 85 -17.61 -2.26 31.19
N PRO A 86 -16.68 -3.23 31.13
CA PRO A 86 -16.82 -4.41 30.28
C PRO A 86 -17.44 -5.57 31.08
N THR A 87 -18.77 -5.58 31.17
CA THR A 87 -19.54 -6.78 31.55
C THR A 87 -20.86 -6.76 30.79
N GLY A 88 -21.08 -7.77 29.96
CA GLY A 88 -22.24 -7.87 29.10
C GLY A 88 -23.53 -8.09 29.88
N GLU A 89 -24.35 -7.05 29.93
CA GLU A 89 -25.82 -7.08 30.00
C GLU A 89 -26.31 -5.82 29.27
N GLU A 90 -26.86 -5.97 28.06
CA GLU A 90 -27.45 -4.84 27.30
C GLU A 90 -28.66 -4.29 28.08
N THR A 91 -28.55 -3.08 28.61
CA THR A 91 -29.70 -2.41 29.25
C THR A 91 -30.77 -2.07 28.21
N ASP A 92 -32.06 -2.15 28.59
CA ASP A 92 -33.23 -1.90 27.74
C ASP A 92 -33.21 -0.52 27.02
N LYS A 93 -32.41 0.44 27.53
CA LYS A 93 -32.18 1.75 26.89
C LYS A 93 -31.35 1.71 25.60
N ASP A 94 -30.53 0.68 25.38
CA ASP A 94 -29.68 0.56 24.17
C ASP A 94 -30.45 0.02 22.94
N ARG A 95 -31.65 -0.52 23.16
CA ARG A 95 -32.59 -0.95 22.09
C ARG A 95 -33.51 0.16 21.61
N MET A 96 -33.63 1.26 22.35
CA MET A 96 -34.49 2.37 22.00
C MET A 96 -33.84 3.29 20.94
N ASP A 97 -34.63 3.74 19.97
CA ASP A 97 -34.16 4.69 18.94
C ASP A 97 -33.99 6.12 19.49
N VAL A 98 -33.45 7.01 18.66
CA VAL A 98 -33.12 8.39 19.04
C VAL A 98 -34.33 9.22 19.50
N ILE A 99 -35.54 8.90 19.04
CA ILE A 99 -36.78 9.58 19.44
C ILE A 99 -37.28 9.02 20.78
N ALA A 100 -37.29 7.69 20.93
CA ALA A 100 -37.68 7.01 22.17
C ALA A 100 -36.73 7.35 23.34
N ARG A 101 -35.45 7.60 23.04
CA ARG A 101 -34.45 8.10 24.00
C ARG A 101 -34.61 9.60 24.33
N GLY A 102 -35.49 10.32 23.64
CA GLY A 102 -35.74 11.75 23.86
C GLY A 102 -34.62 12.66 23.37
N LEU A 103 -33.74 12.20 22.46
CA LEU A 103 -32.67 13.03 21.90
C LEU A 103 -33.21 14.11 20.95
N LEU A 104 -34.31 13.81 20.26
CA LEU A 104 -35.10 14.75 19.48
C LEU A 104 -36.57 14.30 19.44
N ASN A 105 -37.48 15.23 19.22
CA ASN A 105 -38.92 14.94 19.12
C ASN A 105 -39.33 14.67 17.66
N MET A 106 -40.55 14.13 17.48
CA MET A 106 -41.07 13.75 16.16
C MET A 106 -41.27 14.95 15.22
N GLU A 107 -41.57 16.14 15.77
CA GLU A 107 -41.77 17.37 15.01
C GLU A 107 -40.44 17.89 14.42
N THR A 108 -39.37 17.89 15.22
CA THR A 108 -38.01 18.22 14.76
C THR A 108 -37.53 17.20 13.74
N ALA A 109 -37.83 15.91 13.96
CA ALA A 109 -37.51 14.87 12.99
C ALA A 109 -38.22 15.09 11.64
N GLN A 110 -39.50 15.47 11.65
CA GLN A 110 -40.23 15.82 10.43
C GLN A 110 -39.59 17.02 9.72
N SER A 111 -39.25 18.08 10.45
CA SER A 111 -38.55 19.23 9.90
C SER A 111 -37.21 18.87 9.23
N PHE A 112 -36.40 18.00 9.84
CA PHE A 112 -35.14 17.53 9.24
C PHE A 112 -35.35 16.68 7.98
N ILE A 113 -36.39 15.84 7.95
CA ILE A 113 -36.74 15.08 6.75
C ILE A 113 -37.23 16.01 5.63
N ASP A 114 -37.99 17.05 5.97
CA ASP A 114 -38.45 18.03 5.00
C ASP A 114 -37.26 18.82 4.42
N ILE A 115 -36.33 19.28 5.26
CA ILE A 115 -35.05 19.89 4.83
C ILE A 115 -34.30 18.96 3.88
N TYR A 116 -34.18 17.67 4.21
CA TYR A 116 -33.50 16.73 3.33
C TYR A 116 -34.16 16.66 1.95
N LYS A 117 -35.50 16.54 1.91
CA LYS A 117 -36.26 16.41 0.67
C LYS A 117 -36.18 17.66 -0.20
N THR A 118 -36.20 18.86 0.40
CA THR A 118 -36.26 20.12 -0.34
C THR A 118 -34.90 20.70 -0.68
N GLU A 119 -33.91 20.53 0.21
CA GLU A 119 -32.62 21.23 0.10
C GLU A 119 -31.43 20.29 -0.13
N MET A 120 -31.41 19.08 0.44
CA MET A 120 -30.22 18.21 0.40
C MET A 120 -30.25 17.19 -0.74
N ALA A 121 -31.40 16.56 -0.99
CA ALA A 121 -31.55 15.51 -2.00
C ALA A 121 -31.20 16.00 -3.43
N LEU A 122 -31.35 17.30 -3.70
CA LEU A 122 -30.96 17.90 -4.97
C LEU A 122 -29.44 17.81 -5.23
N HIS A 123 -28.63 17.85 -4.17
CA HIS A 123 -27.18 17.77 -4.23
C HIS A 123 -26.67 16.33 -4.31
N PHE A 124 -27.49 15.34 -3.98
CA PHE A 124 -27.14 13.92 -4.08
C PHE A 124 -28.38 13.11 -4.52
N PRO A 125 -28.74 13.16 -5.83
CA PRO A 125 -30.00 12.61 -6.35
C PRO A 125 -30.02 11.07 -6.45
N PHE A 126 -29.16 10.38 -5.68
CA PHE A 126 -29.02 8.93 -5.70
C PHE A 126 -29.80 8.23 -4.58
N VAL A 127 -30.25 8.99 -3.58
CA VAL A 127 -31.15 8.53 -2.50
C VAL A 127 -32.24 9.57 -2.32
N VAL A 128 -33.40 9.36 -2.94
CA VAL A 128 -34.52 10.32 -2.92
C VAL A 128 -35.68 9.73 -2.13
N ILE A 129 -36.29 10.56 -1.28
CA ILE A 129 -37.49 10.21 -0.52
C ILE A 129 -38.70 10.89 -1.19
N SER A 130 -39.76 10.12 -1.44
CA SER A 130 -41.01 10.68 -1.97
C SER A 130 -41.54 11.80 -1.06
N PRO A 131 -42.03 12.92 -1.63
CA PRO A 131 -42.60 14.02 -0.84
C PRO A 131 -43.70 13.58 0.13
N GLN A 132 -44.46 12.54 -0.23
CA GLN A 132 -45.63 12.05 0.50
C GLN A 132 -45.28 11.24 1.76
N VAL A 133 -44.06 10.72 1.89
CA VAL A 133 -43.67 9.82 3.00
C VAL A 133 -43.41 10.64 4.26
N ALA A 134 -44.12 10.37 5.36
CA ALA A 134 -43.89 11.10 6.61
C ALA A 134 -42.64 10.56 7.35
N ALA A 135 -42.08 11.36 8.25
CA ALA A 135 -40.95 10.94 9.08
C ALA A 135 -41.30 9.73 9.97
N ALA A 136 -42.58 9.59 10.36
CA ALA A 136 -43.04 8.46 11.17
C ALA A 136 -42.99 7.15 10.38
N ASP A 137 -43.39 7.20 9.11
CA ASP A 137 -43.37 6.06 8.20
C ASP A 137 -41.92 5.64 7.92
N LEU A 138 -41.03 6.60 7.64
CA LEU A 138 -39.59 6.32 7.49
C LEU A 138 -38.96 5.71 8.74
N ARG A 139 -39.31 6.21 9.92
CA ARG A 139 -38.82 5.67 11.19
C ARG A 139 -39.23 4.21 11.38
N GLN A 140 -40.42 3.83 10.92
CA GLN A 140 -40.94 2.48 11.05
C GLN A 140 -40.39 1.53 9.96
N GLU A 141 -40.36 1.99 8.71
CA GLU A 141 -40.03 1.17 7.54
C GLU A 141 -38.52 1.13 7.25
N LYS A 142 -37.82 2.25 7.43
CA LYS A 142 -36.40 2.43 7.07
C LYS A 142 -35.60 3.13 8.18
N PRO A 143 -35.42 2.49 9.36
CA PRO A 143 -34.95 3.16 10.58
C PRO A 143 -33.49 3.66 10.57
N PHE A 144 -32.58 2.97 9.88
CA PHE A 144 -31.19 3.40 9.72
C PHE A 144 -31.05 4.51 8.67
N LEU A 145 -31.78 4.43 7.56
CA LEU A 145 -31.91 5.54 6.60
C LEU A 145 -32.50 6.76 7.29
N PHE A 146 -33.57 6.61 8.06
CA PHE A 146 -34.15 7.68 8.88
C PHE A 146 -33.08 8.34 9.76
N LEU A 147 -32.29 7.57 10.49
CA LEU A 147 -31.21 8.11 11.31
C LEU A 147 -30.13 8.84 10.48
N ALA A 148 -29.75 8.31 9.32
CA ALA A 148 -28.77 8.92 8.42
C ALA A 148 -29.26 10.28 7.89
N LEU A 149 -30.55 10.37 7.54
CA LEU A 149 -31.19 11.61 7.10
C LEU A 149 -31.20 12.65 8.22
N LEU A 150 -31.60 12.27 9.44
CA LEU A 150 -31.59 13.15 10.60
C LEU A 150 -30.19 13.68 10.93
N ALA A 151 -29.17 12.81 10.92
CA ALA A 151 -27.81 13.23 11.22
C ALA A 151 -27.28 14.21 10.16
N SER A 152 -27.63 14.01 8.89
CA SER A 152 -27.19 14.88 7.80
C SER A 152 -27.89 16.25 7.85
N ALA A 153 -29.21 16.27 8.09
CA ALA A 153 -30.02 17.49 8.11
C ALA A 153 -29.92 18.29 9.43
N ALA A 154 -29.36 17.73 10.50
CA ALA A 154 -29.17 18.41 11.77
C ALA A 154 -28.02 19.46 11.78
N TYR A 155 -27.60 19.98 10.63
CA TYR A 155 -26.45 20.91 10.52
C TYR A 155 -26.63 22.22 11.30
N SER A 156 -27.87 22.64 11.54
CA SER A 156 -28.20 23.81 12.38
C SER A 156 -27.97 23.55 13.88
N ASN A 157 -27.88 22.29 14.30
CA ASN A 157 -27.62 21.86 15.67
C ASN A 157 -26.43 20.89 15.70
N MET A 158 -25.23 21.46 15.59
CA MET A 158 -23.98 20.70 15.54
C MET A 158 -23.78 19.71 16.72
N PRO A 159 -24.10 20.05 17.99
CA PRO A 159 -24.04 19.09 19.08
C PRO A 159 -24.94 17.86 18.84
N LEU A 160 -26.19 18.07 18.44
CA LEU A 160 -27.12 16.99 18.12
C LEU A 160 -26.62 16.17 16.93
N GLN A 161 -26.18 16.82 15.85
CA GLN A 161 -25.63 16.17 14.66
C GLN A 161 -24.45 15.24 15.00
N ARG A 162 -23.55 15.64 15.90
CA ARG A 162 -22.42 14.79 16.34
C ARG A 162 -22.88 13.60 17.17
N VAL A 163 -23.90 13.77 18.02
CA VAL A 163 -24.52 12.67 18.78
C VAL A 163 -25.16 11.67 17.83
N LEU A 164 -25.95 12.13 16.86
CA LEU A 164 -26.56 11.28 15.83
C LEU A 164 -25.48 10.58 14.98
N GLY A 165 -24.39 11.26 14.62
CA GLY A 165 -23.26 10.65 13.90
C GLY A 165 -22.51 9.57 14.70
N LYS A 166 -22.41 9.70 16.04
CA LYS A 166 -21.88 8.63 16.91
C LYS A 166 -22.85 7.44 16.94
N GLU A 167 -24.15 7.70 16.99
CA GLU A 167 -25.20 6.67 16.94
C GLU A 167 -25.18 5.89 15.62
N ILE A 168 -25.03 6.56 14.47
CA ILE A 168 -24.90 5.88 13.16
C ILE A 168 -23.74 4.89 13.17
N LYS A 169 -22.56 5.29 13.66
CA LYS A 169 -21.38 4.41 13.72
C LYS A 169 -21.60 3.21 14.65
N ARG A 170 -22.34 3.39 15.75
CA ARG A 170 -22.75 2.31 16.65
C ARG A 170 -23.65 1.31 15.92
N ILE A 171 -24.64 1.81 15.16
CA ILE A 171 -25.54 0.96 14.39
C ILE A 171 -24.80 0.25 13.25
N ILE A 172 -23.89 0.91 12.54
CA ILE A 172 -23.04 0.27 11.51
C ILE A 172 -22.24 -0.89 12.15
N ALA A 173 -21.57 -0.64 13.29
CA ALA A 173 -20.82 -1.69 13.99
C ALA A 173 -21.73 -2.85 14.43
N SER A 174 -22.90 -2.56 15.01
CA SER A 174 -23.80 -3.60 15.49
C SER A 174 -24.49 -4.38 14.37
N ARG A 175 -25.13 -3.70 13.41
CA ARG A 175 -25.92 -4.33 12.35
C ARG A 175 -25.05 -4.90 11.24
N MET A 176 -24.07 -4.15 10.74
CA MET A 176 -23.28 -4.59 9.58
C MET A 176 -22.06 -5.44 9.95
N ILE A 177 -21.37 -5.16 11.05
CA ILE A 177 -20.14 -5.88 11.43
C ILE A 177 -20.45 -7.06 12.36
N MET A 178 -21.22 -6.84 13.43
CA MET A 178 -21.48 -7.89 14.42
C MET A 178 -22.57 -8.87 13.98
N ARG A 179 -23.67 -8.36 13.38
CA ARG A 179 -24.81 -9.19 12.95
C ARG A 179 -24.76 -9.59 11.48
N GLY A 180 -24.00 -8.86 10.65
CA GLY A 180 -23.91 -9.13 9.21
C GLY A 180 -25.19 -8.81 8.44
N ASP A 181 -26.04 -7.90 8.92
CA ASP A 181 -27.27 -7.50 8.26
C ASP A 181 -26.98 -6.95 6.85
N VAL A 182 -27.68 -7.48 5.84
CA VAL A 182 -27.65 -6.98 4.46
C VAL A 182 -29.05 -6.53 4.07
N SER A 183 -29.23 -5.24 3.80
CA SER A 183 -30.51 -4.70 3.30
C SER A 183 -30.29 -3.50 2.40
N PHE A 184 -31.23 -3.27 1.48
CA PHE A 184 -31.20 -2.08 0.61
C PHE A 184 -31.30 -0.78 1.43
N GLU A 185 -32.03 -0.82 2.54
CA GLU A 185 -32.16 0.26 3.50
C GLU A 185 -30.81 0.67 4.14
N LEU A 186 -29.97 -0.32 4.49
CA LEU A 186 -28.61 -0.08 4.98
C LEU A 186 -27.75 0.57 3.89
N LEU A 187 -27.87 0.13 2.63
CA LEU A 187 -27.16 0.76 1.51
C LEU A 187 -27.59 2.22 1.32
N GLN A 188 -28.89 2.52 1.31
CA GLN A 188 -29.42 3.88 1.21
C GLN A 188 -28.88 4.76 2.36
N GLY A 189 -28.94 4.28 3.60
CA GLY A 189 -28.42 5.02 4.77
C GLY A 189 -26.91 5.24 4.72
N MET A 190 -26.13 4.25 4.25
CA MET A 190 -24.68 4.37 4.08
C MET A 190 -24.32 5.41 3.01
N LEU A 191 -25.05 5.46 1.89
CA LEU A 191 -24.83 6.46 0.85
C LEU A 191 -25.10 7.88 1.35
N VAL A 192 -26.17 8.09 2.13
CA VAL A 192 -26.45 9.39 2.76
C VAL A 192 -25.34 9.77 3.75
N PHE A 193 -24.94 8.84 4.63
CA PHE A 193 -23.84 9.06 5.59
C PHE A 193 -22.52 9.44 4.90
N LEU A 194 -22.19 8.79 3.77
CA LEU A 194 -21.01 9.11 2.98
C LEU A 194 -21.15 10.44 2.24
N ALA A 195 -22.31 10.75 1.69
CA ALA A 195 -22.55 12.00 0.97
C ALA A 195 -22.36 13.22 1.87
N TRP A 196 -22.71 13.16 3.16
CA TRP A 196 -22.55 14.27 4.11
C TRP A 196 -21.50 14.02 5.21
N SER A 197 -20.47 13.24 4.89
CA SER A 197 -19.46 12.80 5.86
C SER A 197 -18.70 13.92 6.59
N HIS A 198 -18.61 15.13 6.02
CA HIS A 198 -17.94 16.28 6.62
C HIS A 198 -18.63 16.77 7.90
N TYR A 199 -19.92 16.48 8.06
CA TYR A 199 -20.68 16.77 9.27
C TYR A 199 -20.49 15.73 10.39
N HIS A 200 -19.79 14.64 10.11
CA HIS A 200 -19.58 13.55 11.06
C HIS A 200 -18.18 13.62 11.70
N SER A 201 -18.09 13.26 12.98
CA SER A 201 -16.83 13.30 13.74
C SER A 201 -15.74 12.43 13.08
N ARG A 202 -14.50 12.93 12.92
CA ARG A 202 -13.33 12.18 12.39
C ARG A 202 -13.52 11.60 10.97
N PRO A 203 -13.39 12.41 9.91
CA PRO A 203 -13.58 12.00 8.51
C PRO A 203 -12.50 11.04 7.96
N HIS A 204 -11.40 10.78 8.68
CA HIS A 204 -10.26 9.97 8.22
C HIS A 204 -10.57 8.48 7.91
N ARG A 205 -11.81 8.02 8.14
CA ARG A 205 -12.25 6.65 7.83
C ARG A 205 -13.23 6.55 6.66
N TYR A 206 -13.37 7.60 5.84
CA TYR A 206 -14.27 7.63 4.69
C TYR A 206 -14.16 6.39 3.80
N THR A 207 -12.94 6.00 3.41
CA THR A 207 -12.71 4.84 2.54
C THR A 207 -13.19 3.54 3.17
N GLN A 208 -13.06 3.34 4.48
CA GLN A 208 -13.54 2.13 5.16
C GLN A 208 -15.07 2.01 5.06
N PHE A 209 -15.78 3.11 5.32
CA PHE A 209 -17.24 3.14 5.20
C PHE A 209 -17.72 3.03 3.75
N LEU A 210 -16.96 3.59 2.80
CA LEU A 210 -17.23 3.40 1.37
C LEU A 210 -17.09 1.93 0.96
N GLN A 211 -16.06 1.23 1.43
CA GLN A 211 -15.90 -0.21 1.15
C GLN A 211 -17.02 -1.04 1.77
N LEU A 212 -17.55 -0.66 2.94
CA LEU A 212 -18.74 -1.30 3.51
C LEU A 212 -19.99 -1.08 2.64
N ALA A 213 -20.18 0.12 2.06
CA ALA A 213 -21.27 0.40 1.13
C ALA A 213 -21.13 -0.39 -0.18
N ILE A 214 -19.91 -0.50 -0.72
CA ILE A 214 -19.61 -1.34 -1.89
C ILE A 214 -19.89 -2.82 -1.57
N GLY A 215 -19.50 -3.29 -0.38
CA GLY A 215 -19.82 -4.64 0.10
C GLY A 215 -21.32 -4.91 0.12
N LEU A 216 -22.12 -4.00 0.70
CA LEU A 216 -23.60 -4.11 0.68
C LEU A 216 -24.15 -4.19 -0.74
N LEU A 217 -23.66 -3.36 -1.67
CA LEU A 217 -24.08 -3.38 -3.08
C LEU A 217 -23.81 -4.74 -3.74
N VAL A 218 -22.64 -5.33 -3.50
CA VAL A 218 -22.25 -6.65 -4.01
C VAL A 218 -23.07 -7.78 -3.37
N GLU A 219 -23.34 -7.72 -2.07
CA GLU A 219 -24.15 -8.72 -1.36
C GLU A 219 -25.63 -8.68 -1.80
N LEU A 220 -26.16 -7.48 -2.03
CA LEU A 220 -27.49 -7.27 -2.62
C LEU A 220 -27.54 -7.65 -4.11
N ARG A 221 -26.41 -7.97 -4.74
CA ARG A 221 -26.26 -8.30 -6.16
C ARG A 221 -26.73 -7.18 -7.10
N LEU A 222 -26.58 -5.93 -6.67
CA LEU A 222 -26.95 -4.75 -7.45
C LEU A 222 -25.85 -4.31 -8.42
N ASP A 223 -24.69 -4.99 -8.41
CA ASP A 223 -23.52 -4.78 -9.27
C ASP A 223 -23.69 -5.26 -10.73
N ARG A 224 -24.84 -5.86 -11.08
CA ARG A 224 -25.08 -6.51 -12.39
C ARG A 224 -26.55 -6.54 -12.81
N PRO A 225 -26.85 -6.64 -14.13
CA PRO A 225 -28.21 -6.51 -14.64
C PRO A 225 -29.18 -7.64 -14.21
N PRO A 226 -30.48 -7.33 -14.16
CA PRO A 226 -31.51 -8.24 -13.69
C PRO A 226 -32.03 -9.19 -14.81
N GLN A 227 -31.25 -10.18 -15.28
CA GLN A 227 -31.68 -11.36 -16.08
C GLN A 227 -30.41 -12.12 -16.58
N THR A 228 -30.33 -13.44 -16.82
CA THR A 228 -31.22 -14.63 -16.79
C THR A 228 -30.33 -15.87 -16.48
N LYS A 229 -30.80 -16.81 -15.64
CA LYS A 229 -30.30 -18.20 -15.44
C LYS A 229 -28.77 -18.42 -15.27
N THR A 230 -28.40 -19.10 -14.17
CA THR A 230 -27.05 -19.57 -13.75
C THR A 230 -26.22 -18.49 -13.02
N TRP A 231 -25.64 -18.69 -11.83
CA TRP A 231 -25.34 -19.89 -11.03
C TRP A 231 -25.94 -19.80 -9.62
N LYS A 232 -26.66 -20.85 -9.20
CA LYS A 232 -26.98 -21.10 -7.79
C LYS A 232 -25.73 -21.70 -7.13
N THR A 233 -24.71 -20.90 -6.83
CA THR A 233 -23.70 -21.33 -5.86
C THR A 233 -24.27 -21.10 -4.47
N ALA A 234 -24.83 -22.19 -3.94
CA ALA A 234 -25.30 -22.34 -2.57
C ALA A 234 -24.11 -22.34 -1.60
N LEU A 235 -23.52 -21.17 -1.37
CA LEU A 235 -22.69 -20.91 -0.19
C LEU A 235 -23.40 -19.83 0.62
N ARG A 236 -24.37 -20.25 1.44
CA ARG A 236 -25.00 -19.42 2.48
C ARG A 236 -25.13 -20.26 3.75
N PHE A 237 -24.63 -19.70 4.86
CA PHE A 237 -24.43 -20.37 6.14
C PHE A 237 -25.57 -20.06 7.14
N ASP A 238 -26.83 -20.23 6.76
CA ASP A 238 -27.96 -20.13 7.70
C ASP A 238 -29.02 -21.21 7.46
N LYS A 239 -29.58 -21.74 8.55
CA LYS A 239 -30.36 -22.99 8.63
C LYS A 239 -31.84 -22.90 8.27
N GLU A 240 -32.40 -21.72 8.07
CA GLU A 240 -33.86 -21.54 8.05
C GLU A 240 -34.39 -20.93 6.74
N TYR A 241 -34.30 -21.61 5.60
CA TYR A 241 -35.23 -21.33 4.48
C TYR A 241 -35.54 -22.62 3.71
N ALA A 242 -36.83 -22.96 3.62
CA ALA A 242 -37.32 -24.16 2.92
C ALA A 242 -37.16 -24.01 1.40
N LEU A 243 -36.78 -25.10 0.75
CA LEU A 243 -36.37 -25.20 -0.66
C LEU A 243 -37.49 -25.11 -1.69
N ASP A 244 -38.74 -24.93 -1.27
CA ASP A 244 -39.93 -24.93 -2.15
C ASP A 244 -40.63 -23.57 -2.19
N ASP A 245 -39.89 -22.46 -2.11
CA ASP A 245 -40.49 -21.15 -2.39
C ASP A 245 -40.60 -20.95 -3.91
N GLU A 246 -41.59 -21.61 -4.53
CA GLU A 246 -42.08 -21.30 -5.88
C GLU A 246 -42.53 -19.83 -6.00
N ASN A 247 -42.63 -19.11 -4.88
CA ASN A 247 -42.86 -17.67 -4.82
C ASN A 247 -41.59 -16.84 -4.59
N TYR A 248 -40.37 -17.34 -4.89
CA TYR A 248 -39.20 -16.44 -5.05
C TYR A 248 -39.34 -15.61 -6.33
N VAL A 249 -40.34 -14.74 -6.34
CA VAL A 249 -40.42 -13.55 -7.16
C VAL A 249 -39.32 -12.65 -6.62
N ARG A 250 -38.24 -12.49 -7.39
CA ARG A 250 -37.25 -11.45 -7.14
C ARG A 250 -38.00 -10.15 -6.82
N PRO A 251 -37.88 -9.55 -5.63
CA PRO A 251 -38.48 -8.25 -5.36
C PRO A 251 -37.87 -7.21 -6.31
N SER A 252 -38.73 -6.33 -6.81
CA SER A 252 -38.56 -5.43 -7.95
C SER A 252 -37.18 -4.76 -8.09
N TRP A 253 -36.57 -4.94 -9.28
CA TRP A 253 -35.52 -4.08 -9.84
C TRP A 253 -36.09 -2.67 -10.06
N GLY A 254 -36.04 -1.86 -9.02
CA GLY A 254 -36.73 -0.56 -8.99
C GLY A 254 -35.81 0.60 -9.40
N LEU A 255 -36.41 1.72 -9.81
CA LEU A 255 -35.66 2.95 -10.09
C LEU A 255 -34.86 3.43 -8.86
N GLU A 256 -35.32 3.17 -7.63
CA GLU A 256 -34.56 3.50 -6.40
C GLU A 256 -33.22 2.76 -6.30
N GLU A 257 -33.18 1.47 -6.67
CA GLU A 257 -31.97 0.66 -6.62
C GLU A 257 -30.97 1.09 -7.69
N GLN A 258 -31.46 1.39 -8.90
CA GLN A 258 -30.64 1.94 -9.98
C GLN A 258 -29.97 3.26 -9.57
N ARG A 259 -30.71 4.17 -8.92
CA ARG A 259 -30.15 5.42 -8.37
C ARG A 259 -29.05 5.15 -7.36
N ALA A 260 -29.28 4.24 -6.41
CA ALA A 260 -28.31 3.91 -5.37
C ALA A 260 -27.01 3.31 -5.94
N VAL A 261 -27.11 2.46 -6.95
CA VAL A 261 -25.95 1.86 -7.63
C VAL A 261 -25.11 2.92 -8.33
N VAL A 262 -25.75 3.82 -9.09
CA VAL A 262 -25.05 4.93 -9.75
C VAL A 262 -24.43 5.89 -8.71
N GLY A 263 -25.10 6.12 -7.58
CA GLY A 263 -24.57 6.93 -6.48
C GLY A 263 -23.35 6.32 -5.79
N CYS A 264 -23.33 5.00 -5.60
CA CYS A 264 -22.18 4.29 -5.05
C CYS A 264 -20.96 4.40 -5.98
N TYR A 265 -21.17 4.24 -7.28
CA TYR A 265 -20.15 4.49 -8.31
C TYR A 265 -19.66 5.94 -8.28
N TYR A 266 -20.58 6.93 -8.24
CA TYR A 266 -20.23 8.35 -8.21
C TYR A 266 -19.30 8.69 -7.03
N LEU A 267 -19.64 8.24 -5.81
CA LEU A 267 -18.80 8.48 -4.63
C LEU A 267 -17.42 7.79 -4.74
N SER A 268 -17.37 6.55 -5.24
CA SER A 268 -16.11 5.83 -5.45
C SER A 268 -15.22 6.50 -6.49
N SER A 269 -15.80 6.84 -7.63
CA SER A 269 -15.14 7.50 -8.75
C SER A 269 -14.60 8.87 -8.37
N THR A 270 -15.42 9.67 -7.69
CA THR A 270 -15.04 11.00 -7.18
C THR A 270 -13.79 10.93 -6.30
N ILE A 271 -13.77 10.02 -5.32
CA ILE A 271 -12.63 9.87 -4.41
C ILE A 271 -11.39 9.34 -5.14
N SER A 272 -11.56 8.46 -6.11
CA SER A 272 -10.48 7.97 -6.99
C SER A 272 -9.82 9.13 -7.74
N ILE A 273 -10.60 10.04 -8.34
CA ILE A 273 -10.10 11.21 -9.06
C ILE A 273 -9.43 12.19 -8.09
N LEU A 274 -10.13 12.58 -7.02
CA LEU A 274 -9.66 13.64 -6.11
C LEU A 274 -8.44 13.23 -5.27
N LEU A 275 -8.26 11.94 -4.99
CA LEU A 275 -7.10 11.41 -4.24
C LEU A 275 -6.06 10.72 -5.13
N HIS A 276 -6.22 10.73 -6.45
CA HIS A 276 -5.34 10.01 -7.38
C HIS A 276 -5.17 8.50 -7.02
N LYS A 277 -6.27 7.82 -6.72
CA LYS A 277 -6.32 6.37 -6.40
C LYS A 277 -7.01 5.58 -7.51
N PRO A 278 -6.78 4.26 -7.68
CA PRO A 278 -7.54 3.46 -8.63
C PRO A 278 -9.02 3.35 -8.23
N SER A 279 -9.92 3.39 -9.22
CA SER A 279 -11.37 3.22 -9.02
C SER A 279 -11.69 1.79 -8.60
N CYS A 280 -12.61 1.62 -7.64
CA CYS A 280 -13.00 0.30 -7.12
C CYS A 280 -14.03 -0.44 -8.01
N PHE A 281 -14.44 0.15 -9.15
CA PHE A 281 -15.44 -0.38 -10.08
C PHE A 281 -14.88 -0.56 -11.52
N PRO A 282 -13.89 -1.43 -11.76
CA PRO A 282 -13.44 -1.68 -13.12
C PRO A 282 -14.54 -2.42 -13.92
N ASN A 283 -14.78 -2.00 -15.17
CA ASN A 283 -15.61 -2.69 -16.17
C ASN A 283 -17.14 -2.77 -15.92
N ILE A 284 -17.70 -1.98 -14.99
CA ILE A 284 -19.15 -1.92 -14.71
C ILE A 284 -19.89 -0.81 -15.49
N ALA A 285 -19.16 0.07 -16.19
CA ALA A 285 -19.73 1.23 -16.89
C ALA A 285 -20.88 0.92 -17.89
N PRO A 286 -20.84 -0.13 -18.73
CA PRO A 286 -21.93 -0.42 -19.66
C PRO A 286 -23.26 -0.75 -18.96
N TYR A 287 -23.18 -1.36 -17.78
CA TYR A 287 -24.35 -1.67 -16.96
C TYR A 287 -24.88 -0.43 -16.24
N LEU A 288 -23.99 0.43 -15.71
CA LEU A 288 -24.41 1.72 -15.13
C LEU A 288 -25.06 2.64 -16.16
N GLU A 289 -24.59 2.61 -17.40
CA GLU A 289 -25.20 3.35 -18.51
C GLU A 289 -26.63 2.85 -18.80
N GLN A 290 -26.88 1.54 -18.73
CA GLN A 290 -28.23 0.97 -18.81
C GLN A 290 -29.13 1.44 -17.65
N CYS A 291 -28.60 1.46 -16.42
CA CYS A 291 -29.32 2.01 -15.26
C CYS A 291 -29.66 3.49 -15.47
N CYS A 292 -28.69 4.30 -15.92
CA CYS A 292 -28.93 5.70 -16.21
C CYS A 292 -29.97 5.90 -17.34
N GLN A 293 -29.97 5.04 -18.34
CA GLN A 293 -30.92 5.11 -19.46
C GLN A 293 -32.35 4.75 -19.02
N SER A 294 -32.49 3.72 -18.17
CA SER A 294 -33.78 3.37 -17.57
C SER A 294 -34.28 4.52 -16.67
N LEU A 295 -33.42 5.12 -15.83
CA LEU A 295 -33.76 6.32 -15.07
C LEU A 295 -34.18 7.51 -15.95
N HIS A 296 -33.49 7.74 -17.07
CA HIS A 296 -33.82 8.84 -17.97
C HIS A 296 -35.19 8.63 -18.68
N ASN A 297 -35.53 7.39 -19.03
CA ASN A 297 -36.72 7.05 -19.79
C ASN A 297 -37.96 6.83 -18.91
N GLU A 298 -37.78 6.19 -17.75
CA GLU A 298 -38.84 5.71 -16.85
C GLU A 298 -38.92 6.50 -15.53
N GLY A 299 -37.97 7.41 -15.28
CA GLY A 299 -37.89 8.21 -14.06
C GLY A 299 -38.99 9.27 -13.93
N ASP A 300 -39.77 9.18 -12.86
CA ASP A 300 -40.80 10.16 -12.52
C ASP A 300 -40.26 11.43 -11.85
N LEU A 301 -39.00 11.43 -11.39
CA LEU A 301 -38.40 12.56 -10.68
C LEU A 301 -37.67 13.48 -11.64
N ALA A 302 -37.80 14.81 -11.42
CA ALA A 302 -37.11 15.82 -12.23
C ALA A 302 -35.58 15.61 -12.27
N HIS A 303 -35.00 15.06 -11.21
CA HIS A 303 -33.56 14.82 -11.09
C HIS A 303 -33.05 13.59 -11.85
N ASP A 304 -33.92 12.62 -12.17
CA ASP A 304 -33.52 11.38 -12.87
C ASP A 304 -32.97 11.66 -14.27
N LYS A 305 -33.54 12.67 -14.92
CA LYS A 305 -33.12 13.13 -16.24
C LYS A 305 -31.68 13.66 -16.24
N HIS A 306 -31.20 14.16 -15.10
CA HIS A 306 -29.86 14.71 -14.94
C HIS A 306 -28.82 13.67 -14.51
N ILE A 307 -29.23 12.54 -13.91
CA ILE A 307 -28.31 11.48 -13.44
C ILE A 307 -27.45 10.94 -14.58
N MET A 308 -28.05 10.75 -15.77
CA MET A 308 -27.32 10.33 -16.97
C MET A 308 -26.16 11.29 -17.30
N HIS A 309 -26.40 12.60 -17.20
CA HIS A 309 -25.38 13.60 -17.51
C HIS A 309 -24.30 13.68 -16.43
N ILE A 310 -24.67 13.55 -15.15
CA ILE A 310 -23.70 13.44 -14.04
C ILE A 310 -22.81 12.21 -14.26
N PHE A 311 -23.39 11.06 -14.60
CA PHE A 311 -22.64 9.84 -14.89
C PHE A 311 -21.69 10.00 -16.10
N GLN A 312 -22.17 10.59 -17.20
CA GLN A 312 -21.36 10.84 -18.39
C GLN A 312 -20.17 11.75 -18.09
N LEU A 313 -20.38 12.85 -17.35
CA LEU A 313 -19.31 13.75 -16.90
C LEU A 313 -18.31 13.00 -16.01
N GLN A 314 -18.79 12.20 -15.07
CA GLN A 314 -17.94 11.41 -14.19
C GLN A 314 -17.07 10.42 -14.96
N VAL A 315 -17.62 9.72 -15.96
CA VAL A 315 -16.86 8.81 -16.85
C VAL A 315 -15.82 9.58 -17.66
N ILE A 316 -16.15 10.78 -18.16
CA ILE A 316 -15.20 11.65 -18.85
C ILE A 316 -14.07 12.06 -17.88
N ALA A 317 -14.40 12.47 -16.66
CA ALA A 317 -13.43 12.84 -15.64
C ALA A 317 -12.51 11.67 -15.27
N GLU A 318 -13.03 10.43 -15.16
CA GLU A 318 -12.20 9.23 -14.96
C GLU A 318 -11.30 8.95 -16.16
N LYS A 319 -11.80 9.12 -17.39
CA LYS A 319 -10.98 8.99 -18.61
C LYS A 319 -9.86 10.03 -18.61
N ILE A 320 -10.15 11.30 -18.34
CA ILE A 320 -9.16 12.37 -18.23
C ILE A 320 -8.13 12.03 -17.14
N ASN A 321 -8.60 11.59 -15.96
CA ASN A 321 -7.72 11.18 -14.87
C ASN A 321 -6.83 10.01 -15.32
N ASN A 322 -7.38 8.91 -15.84
CA ASN A 322 -6.63 7.75 -16.36
C ASN A 322 -5.64 8.12 -17.48
N LEU A 323 -6.00 9.08 -18.33
CA LEU A 323 -5.13 9.58 -19.40
C LEU A 323 -3.97 10.41 -18.85
N SER A 324 -4.17 11.13 -17.74
CA SER A 324 -3.07 11.78 -17.02
C SER A 324 -1.99 10.81 -16.56
N TRP A 325 -2.30 9.50 -16.46
CA TRP A 325 -1.35 8.43 -16.12
C TRP A 325 -0.57 7.85 -17.32
N LYS A 326 -0.93 8.12 -18.59
CA LYS A 326 -0.49 7.31 -19.76
C LYS A 326 0.29 8.01 -20.89
N HIS A 327 0.65 9.31 -20.80
CA HIS A 327 1.44 10.16 -21.75
C HIS A 327 0.66 11.11 -22.71
N GLY A 328 1.22 12.33 -22.94
CA GLY A 328 1.36 13.01 -24.26
C GLY A 328 0.28 13.99 -24.79
N ILE A 329 0.70 15.15 -25.32
CA ILE A 329 -0.08 16.30 -25.87
C ILE A 329 -1.16 15.92 -26.90
N GLU A 330 -0.97 14.84 -27.67
CA GLU A 330 -1.90 14.38 -28.73
C GLU A 330 -3.31 14.05 -28.21
N LEU A 331 -3.47 13.85 -26.90
CA LEU A 331 -4.75 13.53 -26.25
C LEU A 331 -5.52 14.73 -25.71
N ILE A 332 -4.92 15.92 -25.63
CA ILE A 332 -5.64 17.14 -25.20
C ILE A 332 -6.68 17.52 -26.25
N ASP A 333 -6.36 17.40 -27.55
CA ASP A 333 -7.33 17.62 -28.62
C ASP A 333 -8.45 16.58 -28.60
N TYR A 334 -8.16 15.33 -28.22
CA TYR A 334 -9.16 14.26 -28.12
C TYR A 334 -10.10 14.49 -26.92
N ALA A 335 -9.56 14.82 -25.74
CA ALA A 335 -10.34 15.10 -24.54
C ALA A 335 -11.12 16.43 -24.64
N ALA A 336 -10.52 17.47 -25.22
CA ALA A 336 -11.19 18.73 -25.53
C ALA A 336 -12.31 18.53 -26.57
N SER A 337 -12.09 17.71 -27.59
CA SER A 337 -13.13 17.34 -28.57
C SER A 337 -14.30 16.59 -27.92
N PHE A 338 -14.03 15.69 -26.97
CA PHE A 338 -15.09 15.02 -26.19
C PHE A 338 -15.88 15.99 -25.30
N LEU A 339 -15.20 16.94 -24.65
CA LEU A 339 -15.85 17.95 -23.80
C LEU A 339 -16.67 18.95 -24.65
N LEU A 340 -16.15 19.38 -25.80
CA LEU A 340 -16.86 20.17 -26.81
C LEU A 340 -18.06 19.43 -27.39
N THR A 341 -17.95 18.13 -27.60
CA THR A 341 -19.05 17.27 -28.07
C THR A 341 -20.12 17.13 -26.99
N PHE A 342 -19.73 16.96 -25.72
CA PHE A 342 -20.65 16.95 -24.59
C PHE A 342 -21.37 18.30 -24.43
N MET A 343 -20.65 19.43 -24.46
CA MET A 343 -21.25 20.78 -24.41
C MET A 343 -22.20 21.06 -25.57
N LYS A 344 -21.96 20.49 -26.76
CA LYS A 344 -22.88 20.56 -27.92
C LYS A 344 -24.11 19.66 -27.77
N LEU A 345 -24.02 18.56 -27.03
CA LEU A 345 -25.10 17.60 -26.80
C LEU A 345 -26.08 18.05 -25.70
N VAL A 346 -25.63 18.86 -24.74
CA VAL A 346 -26.48 19.34 -23.64
C VAL A 346 -27.37 20.49 -24.11
N SER A 347 -28.59 20.14 -24.54
CA SER A 347 -29.67 21.10 -24.85
C SER A 347 -30.64 21.27 -23.66
N ILE A 348 -30.16 21.18 -22.42
CA ILE A 348 -30.98 21.15 -21.19
C ILE A 348 -30.52 22.26 -20.23
N PRO A 349 -31.44 22.99 -19.55
CA PRO A 349 -31.07 23.94 -18.50
C PRO A 349 -30.26 23.24 -17.40
N LEU A 350 -29.04 23.72 -17.16
CA LEU A 350 -28.11 23.16 -16.18
C LEU A 350 -28.60 23.47 -14.76
N ASN A 351 -28.80 22.43 -13.93
CA ASN A 351 -29.04 22.62 -12.50
C ASN A 351 -27.70 22.83 -11.77
N PRO A 352 -27.66 23.50 -10.60
CA PRO A 352 -26.40 23.84 -9.93
C PRO A 352 -25.44 22.66 -9.69
N PRO A 353 -25.88 21.45 -9.28
CA PRO A 353 -25.00 20.29 -9.13
C PRO A 353 -24.36 19.83 -10.45
N LEU A 354 -25.12 19.78 -11.54
CA LEU A 354 -24.60 19.40 -12.85
C LEU A 354 -23.61 20.43 -13.39
N THR A 355 -23.88 21.72 -13.15
CA THR A 355 -22.95 22.80 -13.51
C THR A 355 -21.64 22.70 -12.73
N TYR A 356 -21.71 22.33 -11.43
CA TYR A 356 -20.53 22.12 -10.59
C TYR A 356 -19.67 20.96 -11.10
N GLU A 357 -20.30 19.84 -11.48
CA GLU A 357 -19.63 18.67 -12.05
C GLU A 357 -19.02 18.98 -13.42
N LEU A 358 -19.71 19.76 -14.26
CA LEU A 358 -19.23 20.19 -15.57
C LEU A 358 -17.93 21.00 -15.46
N TYR A 359 -17.93 22.07 -14.67
CA TYR A 359 -16.73 22.90 -14.52
C TYR A 359 -15.60 22.16 -13.79
N THR A 360 -15.93 21.26 -12.86
CA THR A 360 -14.92 20.40 -12.22
C THR A 360 -14.27 19.48 -13.24
N THR A 361 -15.06 18.86 -14.14
CA THR A 361 -14.56 18.02 -15.23
C THR A 361 -13.71 18.83 -16.22
N GLU A 362 -14.12 20.06 -16.52
CA GLU A 362 -13.34 21.01 -17.32
C GLU A 362 -12.00 21.34 -16.64
N LEU A 363 -12.01 21.54 -15.33
CA LEU A 363 -10.79 21.81 -14.56
C LEU A 363 -9.84 20.60 -14.51
N CYS A 364 -10.37 19.37 -14.44
CA CYS A 364 -9.59 18.13 -14.58
C CYS A 364 -8.85 18.08 -15.92
N LEU A 365 -9.47 18.54 -17.02
CA LEU A 365 -8.82 18.62 -18.33
C LEU A 365 -7.61 19.57 -18.27
N TYR A 366 -7.78 20.76 -17.69
CA TYR A 366 -6.70 21.73 -17.61
C TYR A 366 -5.62 21.37 -16.57
N GLN A 367 -5.89 20.53 -15.58
CA GLN A 367 -4.85 20.00 -14.69
C GLN A 367 -3.80 19.17 -15.45
N VAL A 368 -4.20 18.48 -16.53
CA VAL A 368 -3.26 17.71 -17.38
C VAL A 368 -2.17 18.63 -17.96
N SER A 369 -2.53 19.87 -18.31
CA SER A 369 -1.59 20.86 -18.86
C SER A 369 -0.47 21.26 -17.89
N ILE A 370 -0.76 21.29 -16.58
CA ILE A 370 0.23 21.58 -15.52
C ILE A 370 1.18 20.40 -15.35
N SER A 371 0.69 19.19 -15.55
CA SER A 371 1.42 17.93 -15.36
C SER A 371 2.41 17.66 -16.50
N GLN A 372 2.18 18.22 -17.70
CA GLN A 372 3.06 18.07 -18.86
C GLN A 372 4.16 19.15 -18.97
N GLN A 373 4.12 20.22 -18.18
CA GLN A 373 5.12 21.29 -18.25
C GLN A 373 6.54 20.87 -17.84
N SER A 374 6.69 19.85 -17.00
CA SER A 374 7.99 19.25 -16.69
C SER A 374 8.61 18.52 -17.88
N THR A 375 7.81 18.11 -18.87
CA THR A 375 8.26 17.33 -20.03
C THR A 375 8.59 18.18 -21.27
N LEU A 376 8.06 19.40 -21.36
CA LEU A 376 8.17 20.28 -22.53
C LEU A 376 9.40 21.19 -22.57
N SER A 377 10.13 21.34 -21.47
CA SER A 377 11.49 21.91 -21.49
C SER A 377 12.49 21.01 -22.25
N SER A 378 12.06 19.80 -22.65
CA SER A 378 12.92 18.79 -23.23
C SER A 378 12.70 18.46 -24.72
N ARG A 379 11.68 19.01 -25.40
CA ARG A 379 11.40 18.66 -26.81
C ARG A 379 11.43 19.89 -27.73
N SER A 380 12.46 19.98 -28.57
CA SER A 380 12.58 20.91 -29.71
C SER A 380 11.78 20.46 -30.94
N ALA A 381 10.69 19.69 -30.78
CA ALA A 381 10.00 19.05 -31.91
C ALA A 381 8.47 19.18 -31.91
N CYS A 382 7.88 20.05 -31.08
CA CYS A 382 6.47 20.47 -31.23
C CYS A 382 6.43 21.96 -31.57
N SER A 383 6.74 22.31 -32.83
CA SER A 383 6.60 23.67 -33.37
C SER A 383 5.16 24.04 -33.73
N ILE A 384 4.14 23.44 -33.07
CA ILE A 384 2.72 23.63 -33.42
C ILE A 384 1.91 24.23 -32.27
N VAL A 385 2.43 24.26 -31.04
CA VAL A 385 1.70 24.85 -29.92
C VAL A 385 2.09 26.32 -29.79
N SER A 386 1.30 27.22 -30.37
CA SER A 386 1.51 28.66 -30.26
C SER A 386 1.52 29.11 -28.79
N GLU A 387 2.23 30.19 -28.47
CA GLU A 387 2.10 30.87 -27.17
C GLU A 387 0.64 31.21 -26.82
N THR A 388 -0.20 31.43 -27.85
CA THR A 388 -1.64 31.68 -27.68
C THR A 388 -2.36 30.48 -27.10
N TRP A 389 -2.06 29.25 -27.51
CA TRP A 389 -2.71 28.04 -27.00
C TRP A 389 -2.48 27.82 -25.50
N TRP A 390 -1.24 28.02 -25.03
CA TRP A 390 -0.95 27.92 -23.59
C TRP A 390 -1.61 29.06 -22.81
N ASN A 391 -1.68 30.27 -23.36
CA ASN A 391 -2.40 31.38 -22.74
C ASN A 391 -3.90 31.06 -22.65
N GLU A 392 -4.48 30.50 -23.72
CA GLU A 392 -5.87 30.06 -23.76
C GLU A 392 -6.15 28.98 -22.71
N ILE A 393 -5.30 27.95 -22.59
CA ILE A 393 -5.50 26.89 -21.58
C ILE A 393 -5.44 27.41 -20.14
N PHE A 394 -4.46 28.25 -19.81
CA PHE A 394 -4.36 28.82 -18.46
C PHE A 394 -5.51 29.79 -18.17
N CYS A 395 -5.90 30.62 -19.15
CA CYS A 395 -7.05 31.51 -19.03
C CYS A 395 -8.35 30.70 -18.87
N SER A 396 -8.55 29.63 -19.64
CA SER A 396 -9.75 28.80 -19.58
C SER A 396 -9.81 28.00 -18.27
N GLY A 397 -8.68 27.49 -17.77
CA GLY A 397 -8.60 26.84 -16.46
C GLY A 397 -8.93 27.77 -15.30
N LEU A 398 -8.43 29.00 -15.33
CA LEU A 398 -8.78 30.01 -14.34
C LEU A 398 -10.22 30.50 -14.48
N THR A 399 -10.72 30.59 -15.71
CA THR A 399 -12.13 30.94 -15.98
C THR A 399 -13.07 29.85 -15.43
N ALA A 400 -12.74 28.57 -15.62
CA ALA A 400 -13.50 27.46 -15.04
C ALA A 400 -13.50 27.52 -13.51
N ALA A 401 -12.35 27.83 -12.89
CA ALA A 401 -12.25 28.01 -11.44
C ALA A 401 -13.05 29.22 -10.94
N ASP A 402 -12.98 30.36 -11.64
CA ASP A 402 -13.75 31.56 -11.34
C ASP A 402 -15.25 31.29 -11.52
N ASN A 403 -15.68 30.51 -12.51
CA ASN A 403 -17.07 30.13 -12.72
C ASN A 403 -17.61 29.28 -11.56
N ILE A 404 -16.82 28.32 -11.04
CA ILE A 404 -17.18 27.53 -9.85
C ILE A 404 -17.35 28.45 -8.63
N LEU A 405 -16.41 29.38 -8.43
CA LEU A 405 -16.43 30.30 -7.30
C LEU A 405 -17.55 31.33 -7.41
N ASN A 406 -17.79 31.90 -8.58
CA ASN A 406 -18.86 32.88 -8.83
C ASN A 406 -20.23 32.22 -8.69
N MET A 407 -20.43 31.04 -9.27
CA MET A 407 -21.66 30.27 -9.08
C MET A 407 -21.91 30.00 -7.60
N TYR A 408 -20.87 29.61 -6.86
CA TYR A 408 -20.97 29.54 -5.43
C TYR A 408 -21.45 30.89 -4.91
N MET A 409 -20.71 31.99 -5.09
CA MET A 409 -21.02 33.34 -4.55
C MET A 409 -22.43 33.86 -4.87
N GLU A 410 -23.00 33.46 -6.00
CA GLU A 410 -24.35 33.86 -6.42
C GLU A 410 -25.47 33.07 -5.74
N LEU A 411 -25.17 31.93 -5.11
CA LEU A 411 -26.17 31.17 -4.35
C LEU A 411 -26.67 31.97 -3.13
N PRO A 412 -27.97 31.86 -2.79
CA PRO A 412 -28.49 32.46 -1.58
C PRO A 412 -27.73 31.97 -0.34
N ILE A 413 -27.51 32.89 0.60
CA ILE A 413 -26.82 32.57 1.87
C ILE A 413 -27.61 31.49 2.61
N GLY A 414 -26.93 30.42 3.02
CA GLY A 414 -27.51 29.29 3.75
C GLY A 414 -27.75 28.05 2.89
N CYS A 415 -27.89 28.19 1.56
CA CYS A 415 -28.08 27.05 0.66
C CYS A 415 -26.87 26.10 0.62
N GLU A 416 -25.69 26.57 0.98
CA GLU A 416 -24.44 25.82 1.00
C GLU A 416 -24.41 24.77 2.12
N GLN A 417 -25.27 24.92 3.13
CA GLN A 417 -25.39 23.94 4.22
C GLN A 417 -25.91 22.59 3.70
N GLY A 418 -26.68 22.60 2.61
CA GLY A 418 -27.15 21.39 1.92
C GLY A 418 -26.10 20.72 1.03
N PHE A 419 -24.96 21.35 0.77
CA PHE A 419 -23.93 20.80 -0.12
C PHE A 419 -23.40 19.47 0.42
N ASN A 420 -23.21 18.52 -0.49
CA ASN A 420 -22.59 17.26 -0.15
C ASN A 420 -21.06 17.42 0.01
N ASN A 421 -20.41 16.42 0.60
CA ASN A 421 -18.97 16.39 0.81
C ASN A 421 -18.19 16.46 -0.51
N THR A 422 -18.69 15.83 -1.57
CA THR A 422 -18.05 15.86 -2.89
C THR A 422 -17.91 17.29 -3.41
N GLN A 423 -18.96 18.09 -3.35
CA GLN A 423 -18.95 19.49 -3.78
C GLN A 423 -17.96 20.33 -2.96
N TRP A 424 -17.87 20.10 -1.65
CA TRP A 424 -16.87 20.78 -0.81
C TRP A 424 -15.42 20.38 -1.15
N VAL A 425 -15.17 19.11 -1.48
CA VAL A 425 -13.84 18.67 -1.91
C VAL A 425 -13.51 19.18 -3.30
N GLN A 426 -14.47 19.20 -4.23
CA GLN A 426 -14.34 19.80 -5.56
C GLN A 426 -14.06 21.32 -5.46
N MET A 427 -14.64 22.03 -4.48
CA MET A 427 -14.29 23.43 -4.18
C MET A 427 -12.82 23.59 -3.76
N ALA A 428 -12.34 22.72 -2.86
CA ALA A 428 -10.95 22.73 -2.44
C ALA A 428 -9.99 22.40 -3.60
N PHE A 429 -10.38 21.45 -4.46
CA PHE A 429 -9.68 21.10 -5.69
C PHE A 429 -9.62 22.27 -6.67
N CYS A 430 -10.74 22.99 -6.84
CA CYS A 430 -10.82 24.21 -7.65
C CYS A 430 -9.78 25.25 -7.24
N ILE A 431 -9.75 25.59 -5.94
CA ILE A 431 -8.79 26.55 -5.39
C ILE A 431 -7.35 26.06 -5.60
N LEU A 432 -7.09 24.77 -5.38
CA LEU A 432 -5.76 24.18 -5.53
C LEU A 432 -5.24 24.25 -6.97
N VAL A 433 -6.04 23.82 -7.95
CA VAL A 433 -5.64 23.82 -9.36
C VAL A 433 -5.44 25.26 -9.85
N ALA A 434 -6.34 26.18 -9.52
CA ALA A 434 -6.19 27.60 -9.86
C ALA A 434 -4.91 28.21 -9.28
N CYS A 435 -4.58 27.93 -8.01
CA CYS A 435 -3.32 28.37 -7.41
C CYS A 435 -2.10 27.84 -8.18
N ARG A 436 -2.12 26.55 -8.57
CA ARG A 436 -1.03 25.94 -9.35
C ARG A 436 -0.90 26.58 -10.73
N GLN A 437 -2.00 26.89 -11.39
CA GLN A 437 -2.00 27.56 -12.69
C GLN A 437 -1.46 28.99 -12.60
N ILE A 438 -1.85 29.77 -11.58
CA ILE A 438 -1.34 31.13 -11.39
C ILE A 438 0.17 31.12 -11.11
N VAL A 439 0.64 30.18 -10.28
CA VAL A 439 2.07 29.97 -10.02
C VAL A 439 2.83 29.57 -11.29
N ALA A 440 2.27 28.67 -12.09
CA ALA A 440 2.89 28.26 -13.35
C ALA A 440 2.97 29.44 -14.34
N ALA A 441 1.88 30.21 -14.47
CA ALA A 441 1.79 31.37 -15.33
C ALA A 441 2.77 32.50 -14.94
N SER A 442 2.94 32.77 -13.64
CA SER A 442 3.83 33.84 -13.16
C SER A 442 5.31 33.54 -13.46
N ARG A 443 5.73 32.26 -13.42
CA ARG A 443 7.08 31.84 -13.80
C ARG A 443 7.39 31.98 -15.29
N MET A 444 6.36 31.99 -16.15
CA MET A 444 6.51 32.07 -17.60
C MET A 444 6.52 33.51 -18.15
N GLY A 445 6.46 34.53 -17.29
CA GLY A 445 6.42 35.94 -17.75
C GLY A 445 5.15 36.32 -18.52
N LYS A 446 4.08 35.52 -18.41
CA LYS A 446 2.83 35.71 -19.17
C LYS A 446 2.01 36.87 -18.61
N ALA A 447 2.20 38.06 -19.18
CA ALA A 447 1.51 39.29 -18.78
C ALA A 447 -0.03 39.20 -18.84
N ALA A 448 -0.58 38.30 -19.66
CA ALA A 448 -2.03 38.11 -19.85
C ALA A 448 -2.77 37.64 -18.58
N LEU A 449 -2.08 36.96 -17.65
CA LEU A 449 -2.70 36.34 -16.46
C LEU A 449 -2.50 37.15 -15.17
N ILE A 450 -1.70 38.23 -15.24
CA ILE A 450 -1.45 39.15 -14.12
C ILE A 450 -2.74 39.84 -13.63
N PRO A 451 -3.68 40.29 -14.49
CA PRO A 451 -4.92 40.93 -14.03
C PRO A 451 -5.84 40.00 -13.22
N GLN A 452 -6.00 38.74 -13.64
CA GLN A 452 -6.82 37.74 -12.94
C GLN A 452 -6.16 37.30 -11.62
N SER A 453 -4.83 37.17 -11.58
CA SER A 453 -4.12 36.86 -10.32
C SER A 453 -4.27 37.95 -9.23
N ARG A 454 -4.55 39.19 -9.64
CA ARG A 454 -4.76 40.34 -8.74
C ARG A 454 -6.17 40.40 -8.14
N THR A 455 -7.18 39.77 -8.77
CA THR A 455 -8.56 39.72 -8.25
C THR A 455 -8.79 38.56 -7.28
N TRP A 456 -7.97 37.50 -7.35
CA TRP A 456 -8.04 36.33 -6.48
C TRP A 456 -7.95 36.62 -4.97
N PRO A 457 -7.10 37.53 -4.45
CA PRO A 457 -7.15 37.92 -3.04
C PRO A 457 -8.53 38.43 -2.59
N GLU A 458 -9.24 39.16 -3.45
CA GLU A 458 -10.59 39.68 -3.17
C GLU A 458 -11.61 38.53 -3.23
N THR A 459 -11.56 37.68 -4.25
CA THR A 459 -12.43 36.50 -4.39
C THR A 459 -12.29 35.53 -3.22
N LEU A 460 -11.04 35.24 -2.80
CA LEU A 460 -10.75 34.42 -1.62
C LEU A 460 -11.19 35.12 -0.33
N GLY A 461 -11.12 36.46 -0.29
CA GLY A 461 -11.66 37.26 0.82
C GLY A 461 -13.18 37.12 0.95
N LYS A 462 -13.92 37.19 -0.16
CA LYS A 462 -15.38 36.95 -0.21
C LYS A 462 -15.72 35.51 0.18
N LEU A 463 -14.97 34.53 -0.33
CA LEU A 463 -15.11 33.13 0.06
C LEU A 463 -14.89 32.93 1.56
N ARG A 464 -13.84 33.54 2.11
CA ARG A 464 -13.53 33.48 3.54
C ARG A 464 -14.66 34.05 4.38
N GLN A 465 -15.21 35.21 4.00
CA GLN A 465 -16.35 35.82 4.71
C GLN A 465 -17.57 34.91 4.72
N ARG A 466 -17.83 34.23 3.61
CA ARG A 466 -18.96 33.32 3.49
C ARG A 466 -18.76 32.02 4.26
N LEU A 467 -17.56 31.44 4.23
CA LEU A 467 -17.21 30.30 5.08
C LEU A 467 -17.27 30.66 6.56
N ALA A 468 -16.84 31.87 6.93
CA ALA A 468 -16.97 32.37 8.30
C ALA A 468 -18.43 32.51 8.73
N ALA A 469 -19.35 32.88 7.82
CA ALA A 469 -20.78 32.92 8.10
C ALA A 469 -21.42 31.54 8.31
N LEU A 470 -20.83 30.48 7.74
CA LEU A 470 -21.23 29.09 7.99
C LEU A 470 -20.64 28.53 9.30
N SER A 471 -19.55 29.13 9.80
CA SER A 471 -18.94 28.71 11.05
C SER A 471 -19.77 29.16 12.25
N THR A 472 -19.96 28.23 13.18
CA THR A 472 -20.59 28.49 14.47
C THR A 472 -19.53 28.80 15.53
N THR A 473 -19.88 29.64 16.51
CA THR A 473 -19.04 29.90 17.68
C THR A 473 -19.09 28.77 18.71
N HIS A 474 -20.06 27.86 18.59
CA HIS A 474 -20.27 26.74 19.49
C HIS A 474 -19.18 25.68 19.34
N VAL A 475 -18.78 25.09 20.47
CA VAL A 475 -17.87 23.95 20.55
C VAL A 475 -18.64 22.75 21.08
N ASP A 476 -18.25 21.54 20.68
CA ASP A 476 -18.87 20.34 21.23
C ASP A 476 -18.32 19.98 22.63
N LEU A 477 -18.82 18.87 23.18
CA LEU A 477 -18.40 18.31 24.48
C LEU A 477 -16.89 18.00 24.54
N ASP A 478 -16.24 17.79 23.39
CA ASP A 478 -14.81 17.48 23.24
C ASP A 478 -13.97 18.74 22.95
N GLY A 479 -14.62 19.92 22.82
CA GLY A 479 -14.01 21.23 22.56
C GLY A 479 -13.70 21.53 21.09
N ASP A 480 -14.19 20.72 20.15
CA ASP A 480 -13.91 20.88 18.72
C ASP A 480 -14.98 21.77 18.05
N ARG A 481 -14.54 22.76 17.24
CA ARG A 481 -15.38 23.68 16.43
C ARG A 481 -15.94 23.00 15.17
N ASP A 482 -16.83 23.66 14.43
CA ASP A 482 -17.37 23.16 13.16
C ASP A 482 -16.28 22.96 12.07
N VAL A 483 -16.62 22.16 11.06
CA VAL A 483 -15.72 21.79 9.96
C VAL A 483 -15.31 22.98 9.07
N PHE A 484 -16.12 24.04 9.04
CA PHE A 484 -15.89 25.21 8.19
C PHE A 484 -14.81 26.12 8.77
N VAL A 485 -14.56 26.12 10.08
CA VAL A 485 -13.42 26.84 10.71
C VAL A 485 -12.08 26.47 10.08
N ASP A 486 -11.82 25.17 9.91
CA ASP A 486 -10.55 24.71 9.35
C ASP A 486 -10.46 24.96 7.85
N PHE A 487 -11.60 25.03 7.15
CA PHE A 487 -11.62 25.44 5.76
C PHE A 487 -11.36 26.95 5.62
N GLU A 488 -12.02 27.78 6.42
CA GLU A 488 -11.79 29.23 6.48
C GLU A 488 -10.31 29.55 6.75
N LYS A 489 -9.70 28.90 7.75
CA LYS A 489 -8.26 29.07 8.07
C LYS A 489 -7.34 28.67 6.93
N ARG A 490 -7.73 27.71 6.08
CA ARG A 490 -6.96 27.33 4.88
C ARG A 490 -7.09 28.40 3.80
N VAL A 491 -8.31 28.85 3.51
CA VAL A 491 -8.56 29.93 2.55
C VAL A 491 -7.84 31.22 2.98
N ALA A 492 -7.85 31.57 4.26
CA ALA A 492 -7.14 32.73 4.80
C ALA A 492 -5.63 32.68 4.58
N ARG A 493 -5.01 31.49 4.74
CA ARG A 493 -3.59 31.29 4.46
C ARG A 493 -3.26 31.46 2.98
N ILE A 494 -4.09 30.92 2.10
CA ILE A 494 -3.94 31.05 0.64
C ILE A 494 -4.10 32.52 0.25
N GLN A 495 -5.12 33.21 0.77
CA GLN A 495 -5.34 34.64 0.54
C GLN A 495 -4.11 35.46 0.97
N GLY A 496 -3.58 35.25 2.17
CA GLY A 496 -2.40 35.97 2.67
C GLY A 496 -1.13 35.70 1.83
N TRP A 497 -1.00 34.49 1.29
CA TRP A 497 0.06 34.16 0.33
C TRP A 497 -0.09 34.96 -0.98
N PHE A 498 -1.30 35.06 -1.55
CA PHE A 498 -1.52 35.87 -2.76
C PHE A 498 -1.22 37.36 -2.51
N SER A 499 -1.74 37.95 -1.44
CA SER A 499 -1.47 39.35 -1.10
C SER A 499 0.03 39.63 -0.96
N SER A 500 0.77 38.74 -0.29
CA SER A 500 2.21 38.92 -0.09
C SER A 500 3.04 38.85 -1.38
N ASN A 501 2.64 38.03 -2.35
CA ASN A 501 3.42 37.76 -3.57
C ASN A 501 3.02 38.62 -4.76
N PHE A 502 1.81 39.19 -4.79
CA PHE A 502 1.29 39.90 -5.97
C PHE A 502 0.89 41.37 -5.73
N GLU A 503 0.86 41.90 -4.50
CA GLU A 503 0.50 43.31 -4.22
C GLU A 503 1.68 44.32 -4.36
N ASN A 504 2.94 43.89 -4.46
CA ASN A 504 4.12 44.78 -4.37
C ASN A 504 4.79 45.17 -5.72
N GLN A 505 4.11 45.06 -6.87
CA GLN A 505 4.66 45.50 -8.17
C GLN A 505 3.91 46.70 -8.75
N GLU A 506 4.29 47.91 -8.31
CA GLU A 506 4.14 49.13 -9.12
C GLU A 506 5.32 49.22 -10.11
N ALA A 507 5.09 48.89 -11.38
CA ALA A 507 5.99 49.27 -12.47
C ALA A 507 5.25 49.34 -13.82
N THR A 508 4.91 50.57 -14.18
CA THR A 508 4.87 51.20 -15.51
C THR A 508 5.12 50.29 -16.74
N TYR A 509 4.09 50.07 -17.56
CA TYR A 509 4.22 49.76 -18.99
C TYR A 509 3.16 50.51 -19.80
N PRO A 510 3.49 50.95 -21.04
CA PRO A 510 2.72 51.99 -21.74
C PRO A 510 1.41 51.45 -22.29
N SER A 511 0.37 52.28 -22.17
CA SER A 511 -0.95 52.09 -22.74
C SER A 511 -0.89 52.05 -24.28
N GLN A 512 -1.12 50.87 -24.87
CA GLN A 512 -1.58 50.76 -26.26
C GLN A 512 -2.98 50.16 -26.31
N ARG A 513 -3.90 51.07 -26.66
CA ARG A 513 -5.29 50.96 -27.12
C ARG A 513 -5.80 49.55 -27.43
N LEU A 514 -6.87 49.17 -26.72
CA LEU A 514 -8.08 48.57 -27.31
C LEU A 514 -9.30 49.18 -26.62
N ALA A 515 -9.51 50.47 -26.86
CA ALA A 515 -10.80 51.10 -26.69
C ALA A 515 -11.61 50.83 -27.96
N ALA A 516 -12.64 49.99 -27.87
CA ALA A 516 -13.95 50.18 -28.49
C ALA A 516 -14.77 48.88 -28.40
N ARG A 517 -15.60 48.74 -27.36
CA ARG A 517 -17.07 48.76 -27.48
C ARG A 517 -17.70 48.42 -26.14
N GLN A 518 -18.25 49.47 -25.52
CA GLN A 518 -19.25 49.39 -24.47
C GLN A 518 -20.58 48.89 -25.04
N ASN A 519 -21.29 48.17 -24.17
CA ASN A 519 -22.74 48.08 -24.00
C ASN A 519 -23.61 47.44 -25.09
N VAL A 520 -24.56 46.66 -24.55
CA VAL A 520 -25.89 46.20 -25.02
C VAL A 520 -25.87 44.67 -24.94
N GLY A 521 -26.43 44.04 -23.91
CA GLY A 521 -27.87 43.96 -23.62
C GLY A 521 -28.26 42.48 -23.75
N LEU A 522 -29.06 41.97 -22.80
CA LEU A 522 -29.60 40.60 -22.84
C LEU A 522 -30.33 40.33 -24.16
N ASP A 523 -30.04 39.20 -24.82
CA ASP A 523 -30.99 38.13 -25.17
C ASP A 523 -30.50 37.22 -26.32
N THR A 524 -30.62 35.90 -26.06
CA THR A 524 -30.90 34.76 -26.98
C THR A 524 -30.00 34.44 -28.20
N THR A 525 -29.53 33.18 -28.23
CA THR A 525 -28.87 32.35 -29.29
C THR A 525 -29.53 32.32 -30.69
N PRO A 526 -29.02 31.60 -31.75
CA PRO A 526 -27.73 30.85 -31.96
C PRO A 526 -27.02 30.99 -33.35
N GLY A 527 -25.76 30.52 -33.47
CA GLY A 527 -25.29 29.71 -34.62
C GLY A 527 -24.03 30.12 -35.45
N LEU A 528 -23.03 29.20 -35.50
CA LEU A 528 -22.13 28.81 -36.64
C LEU A 528 -21.05 29.82 -37.15
N SER A 529 -19.81 29.50 -37.61
CA SER A 529 -19.13 28.28 -38.11
C SER A 529 -17.65 28.54 -38.57
N TYR A 530 -16.95 27.49 -39.09
CA TYR A 530 -15.76 27.45 -40.00
C TYR A 530 -14.35 27.70 -39.38
N ASP A 531 -13.21 27.14 -39.83
CA ASP A 531 -12.80 26.10 -40.81
C ASP A 531 -11.31 25.75 -40.59
N ALA A 532 -10.84 24.64 -41.16
CA ALA A 532 -9.48 24.09 -41.02
C ALA A 532 -8.48 24.56 -42.09
N THR A 533 -7.21 24.82 -41.75
CA THR A 533 -5.98 24.49 -42.53
C THR A 533 -4.67 24.90 -41.82
N ILE A 534 -3.64 24.06 -41.93
CA ILE A 534 -2.32 24.10 -41.24
C ILE A 534 -1.25 24.81 -42.09
N GLY A 535 -0.28 25.51 -41.47
CA GLY A 535 0.95 26.04 -42.08
C GLY A 535 2.12 26.18 -41.08
N GLN A 536 3.36 26.03 -41.55
CA GLN A 536 4.59 25.56 -40.85
C GLN A 536 5.70 26.64 -40.72
N LEU A 537 6.69 26.43 -39.81
CA LEU A 537 8.07 27.01 -39.70
C LEU A 537 8.18 28.46 -39.12
N ASP A 538 9.23 28.94 -38.42
CA ASP A 538 10.65 28.60 -38.20
C ASP A 538 11.21 29.35 -36.94
N MET A 539 12.35 28.90 -36.35
CA MET A 539 13.05 29.50 -35.17
C MET A 539 14.36 30.22 -35.54
N PRO A 540 14.72 31.35 -34.89
CA PRO A 540 15.95 31.44 -34.07
C PRO A 540 15.80 32.43 -32.87
N GLY A 541 16.60 32.56 -31.80
CA GLY A 541 17.90 32.05 -31.33
C GLY A 541 18.45 33.05 -30.26
N ASP A 542 19.12 32.55 -29.22
CA ASP A 542 20.03 33.22 -28.25
C ASP A 542 19.48 33.87 -26.93
N PRO A 543 20.28 33.91 -25.83
CA PRO A 543 19.87 33.46 -24.50
C PRO A 543 20.20 34.52 -23.41
N SER A 544 20.15 34.10 -22.15
CA SER A 544 20.56 34.81 -20.93
C SER A 544 19.50 35.70 -20.28
N LEU A 545 18.88 35.21 -19.20
CA LEU A 545 19.25 35.59 -17.84
C LEU A 545 18.43 34.79 -16.81
N THR A 546 19.17 34.34 -15.81
CA THR A 546 18.84 33.44 -14.72
C THR A 546 18.11 34.12 -13.56
N GLY A 547 17.27 33.34 -12.85
CA GLY A 547 17.46 33.15 -11.39
C GLY A 547 16.38 33.67 -10.43
N TYR A 548 15.89 32.72 -9.62
CA TYR A 548 15.11 32.81 -8.36
C TYR A 548 13.59 33.06 -8.51
N ASP A 549 12.67 32.34 -7.87
CA ASP A 549 12.71 31.55 -6.63
C ASP A 549 11.49 30.58 -6.60
N PHE A 550 11.65 29.28 -6.35
CA PHE A 550 10.55 28.38 -5.94
C PHE A 550 11.08 27.09 -5.32
N GLN A 551 11.31 27.13 -4.00
CA GLN A 551 11.87 26.01 -3.23
C GLN A 551 11.02 25.64 -2.00
N LEU A 552 9.69 25.67 -2.12
CA LEU A 552 8.79 25.40 -0.98
C LEU A 552 7.70 24.35 -1.24
N ALA A 553 7.72 23.66 -2.39
CA ALA A 553 6.77 22.59 -2.70
C ALA A 553 7.44 21.26 -3.10
N ALA A 554 8.78 21.19 -3.10
CA ALA A 554 9.54 20.01 -3.54
C ALA A 554 9.90 19.02 -2.42
N GLU A 555 9.64 19.33 -1.14
CA GLU A 555 9.95 18.41 -0.04
C GLU A 555 8.85 17.35 0.24
N PHE A 556 7.91 17.12 -0.68
CA PHE A 556 6.79 16.19 -0.47
C PHE A 556 6.61 15.08 -1.52
N PHE A 557 7.56 14.91 -2.46
CA PHE A 557 7.49 13.81 -3.43
C PHE A 557 8.78 13.00 -3.43
N LEU A 558 8.58 11.69 -3.24
CA LEU A 558 9.35 10.51 -3.62
C LEU A 558 10.80 10.73 -4.10
N PRO A 559 11.79 9.99 -3.57
CA PRO A 559 13.14 10.02 -4.12
C PRO A 559 13.15 9.53 -5.58
N PRO A 560 14.19 9.86 -6.37
CA PRO A 560 14.29 9.43 -7.76
C PRO A 560 14.23 7.91 -7.86
N ASN A 561 13.44 7.40 -8.81
CA ASN A 561 13.43 5.99 -9.18
C ASN A 561 14.86 5.58 -9.51
N LEU A 562 15.46 4.73 -8.70
CA LEU A 562 16.74 4.10 -8.98
C LEU A 562 16.46 2.63 -9.22
N ASP A 563 16.28 2.28 -10.48
CA ASP A 563 15.90 0.93 -10.89
C ASP A 563 17.07 -0.02 -10.61
N MET A 564 16.84 -0.97 -9.71
CA MET A 564 17.87 -1.84 -9.15
C MET A 564 17.91 -3.18 -9.87
N MET A 565 19.11 -3.73 -10.10
CA MET A 565 19.22 -5.17 -10.36
C MET A 565 18.85 -5.93 -9.09
N THR A 566 17.98 -6.94 -9.21
CA THR A 566 17.62 -7.81 -8.07
C THR A 566 18.83 -8.61 -7.61
N GLY A 567 19.02 -8.72 -6.29
CA GLY A 567 20.18 -9.34 -5.66
C GLY A 567 20.95 -8.37 -4.75
N PRO A 568 22.17 -8.73 -4.32
CA PRO A 568 22.92 -7.95 -3.34
C PRO A 568 23.24 -6.55 -3.87
N ALA A 569 22.78 -5.52 -3.15
CA ALA A 569 23.07 -4.14 -3.50
C ALA A 569 24.50 -3.70 -3.20
N PHE A 570 25.17 -4.39 -2.27
CA PHE A 570 26.56 -4.13 -1.90
C PHE A 570 27.39 -5.41 -1.98
N PRO A 571 28.70 -5.31 -2.24
CA PRO A 571 29.58 -6.47 -2.26
C PRO A 571 29.56 -7.26 -0.94
N ALA A 572 29.95 -8.53 -1.05
CA ALA A 572 30.09 -9.41 0.12
C ALA A 572 30.98 -8.75 1.19
N PHE A 573 30.55 -8.87 2.44
CA PHE A 573 31.18 -8.26 3.61
C PHE A 573 31.59 -9.33 4.62
N THR A 574 32.45 -8.96 5.56
CA THR A 574 32.84 -9.82 6.68
C THR A 574 31.88 -9.60 7.84
N LEU A 575 31.40 -10.66 8.46
CA LEU A 575 30.52 -10.58 9.63
C LEU A 575 31.22 -11.16 10.86
N ASP A 576 31.50 -10.27 11.82
CA ASP A 576 32.17 -10.62 13.07
C ASP A 576 31.28 -10.47 14.30
N LYS A 577 31.28 -11.50 15.15
CA LYS A 577 30.50 -11.56 16.41
C LYS A 577 30.80 -10.39 17.34
N ASN A 578 32.05 -9.92 17.35
CA ASN A 578 32.54 -8.84 18.20
C ASN A 578 32.40 -7.45 17.57
N SER A 579 31.80 -7.32 16.38
CA SER A 579 31.62 -6.02 15.76
C SER A 579 30.59 -5.19 16.54
N THR A 580 30.91 -3.93 16.82
CA THR A 580 30.04 -3.06 17.64
C THR A 580 28.62 -2.93 17.10
N THR A 581 28.45 -2.96 15.77
CA THR A 581 27.14 -2.88 15.13
C THR A 581 26.32 -4.15 15.36
N LEU A 582 26.93 -5.33 15.15
CA LEU A 582 26.25 -6.60 15.37
C LEU A 582 25.97 -6.85 16.86
N THR A 583 26.95 -6.64 17.73
CA THR A 583 26.78 -6.82 19.18
C THR A 583 25.65 -5.94 19.73
N SER A 584 25.56 -4.68 19.29
CA SER A 584 24.46 -3.79 19.70
C SER A 584 23.09 -4.26 19.20
N ALA A 585 23.03 -4.77 17.96
CA ALA A 585 21.80 -5.31 17.39
C ALA A 585 21.35 -6.59 18.12
N LEU A 586 22.26 -7.51 18.42
CA LEU A 586 21.97 -8.74 19.15
C LEU A 586 21.51 -8.47 20.59
N ALA A 587 22.09 -7.47 21.26
CA ALA A 587 21.63 -7.04 22.58
C ALA A 587 20.21 -6.44 22.52
N ASN A 588 19.91 -5.65 21.49
CA ASN A 588 18.57 -5.11 21.26
C ASN A 588 17.55 -6.23 20.95
N LEU A 589 17.94 -7.21 20.12
CA LEU A 589 17.11 -8.36 19.78
C LEU A 589 16.74 -9.17 21.03
N THR A 590 17.74 -9.45 21.87
CA THR A 590 17.53 -10.13 23.16
C THR A 590 16.55 -9.35 24.04
N GLY A 591 16.76 -8.04 24.18
CA GLY A 591 15.88 -7.19 24.97
C GLY A 591 14.44 -7.12 24.46
N GLN A 592 14.23 -7.14 23.14
CA GLN A 592 12.87 -7.16 22.57
C GLN A 592 12.17 -8.50 22.77
N PHE A 593 12.86 -9.64 22.65
CA PHE A 593 12.28 -10.93 22.99
C PHE A 593 11.94 -11.03 24.48
N ASP A 594 12.82 -10.57 25.35
CA ASP A 594 12.57 -10.52 26.80
C ASP A 594 11.33 -9.66 27.10
N GLU A 595 11.23 -8.47 26.49
CA GLU A 595 10.08 -7.58 26.68
C GLU A 595 8.78 -8.20 26.17
N LEU A 596 8.79 -8.78 24.97
CA LEU A 596 7.63 -9.44 24.36
C LEU A 596 7.09 -10.56 25.25
N TYR A 597 7.98 -11.39 25.80
CA TYR A 597 7.58 -12.52 26.65
C TYR A 597 7.34 -12.15 28.12
N ILE A 598 7.73 -10.95 28.56
CA ILE A 598 7.26 -10.38 29.83
C ILE A 598 5.84 -9.82 29.68
N GLN A 599 5.55 -9.14 28.56
CA GLN A 599 4.27 -8.45 28.37
C GLN A 599 3.17 -9.37 27.83
N GLY A 600 3.53 -10.42 27.08
CA GLY A 600 2.59 -11.31 26.40
C GLY A 600 2.00 -10.72 25.11
N SER A 601 2.27 -9.46 24.81
CA SER A 601 1.88 -8.82 23.55
C SER A 601 2.77 -7.61 23.27
N GLY A 602 2.86 -7.21 22.01
CA GLY A 602 3.66 -6.06 21.55
C GLY A 602 3.20 -5.52 20.20
N SER A 603 3.96 -4.57 19.64
CA SER A 603 3.67 -3.98 18.32
C SER A 603 3.69 -5.01 17.17
N HIS A 604 4.38 -6.13 17.36
CA HIS A 604 4.57 -7.19 16.37
C HIS A 604 3.60 -8.37 16.51
N GLY A 605 2.68 -8.33 17.50
CA GLY A 605 1.68 -9.37 17.72
C GLY A 605 1.62 -9.86 19.17
N GLU A 606 0.78 -10.88 19.38
CA GLU A 606 0.60 -11.53 20.68
C GLU A 606 1.45 -12.80 20.78
N VAL A 607 1.91 -13.10 21.99
CA VAL A 607 2.58 -14.36 22.33
C VAL A 607 1.97 -14.94 23.59
N TYR A 608 2.25 -16.21 23.90
CA TYR A 608 1.73 -16.87 25.09
C TYR A 608 2.85 -17.29 26.03
N PRO A 609 3.35 -16.42 26.93
CA PRO A 609 4.53 -16.69 27.74
C PRO A 609 4.40 -17.90 28.67
N ASN A 610 3.17 -18.21 29.09
CA ASN A 610 2.92 -19.33 29.99
C ASN A 610 2.89 -20.69 29.28
N THR A 611 2.66 -20.71 27.97
CA THR A 611 2.38 -21.95 27.21
C THR A 611 3.38 -22.21 26.09
N THR A 612 3.96 -21.18 25.49
CA THR A 612 4.87 -21.29 24.35
C THR A 612 6.34 -21.34 24.78
N SER A 613 7.03 -22.43 24.46
CA SER A 613 8.50 -22.52 24.54
C SER A 613 9.10 -22.48 23.14
N PHE A 614 10.19 -21.74 22.95
CA PHE A 614 10.80 -21.59 21.62
C PHE A 614 12.33 -21.44 21.68
N SER A 615 12.95 -21.69 20.53
CA SER A 615 14.37 -21.56 20.27
C SER A 615 14.58 -20.82 18.95
N VAL A 616 15.46 -19.83 18.94
CA VAL A 616 15.84 -19.02 17.77
C VAL A 616 17.32 -19.19 17.49
N SER A 617 17.72 -19.22 16.23
CA SER A 617 19.11 -19.12 15.79
C SER A 617 19.26 -18.13 14.63
N LEU A 618 20.38 -17.41 14.59
CA LEU A 618 20.83 -16.63 13.43
C LEU A 618 22.16 -17.20 12.90
N PHE A 619 22.23 -17.46 11.59
CA PHE A 619 23.39 -18.08 10.95
C PHE A 619 23.86 -17.29 9.73
N SER A 620 25.13 -17.46 9.37
CA SER A 620 25.77 -16.69 8.29
C SER A 620 26.80 -17.53 7.54
N THR A 621 26.93 -17.29 6.24
CA THR A 621 28.02 -17.82 5.39
C THR A 621 29.06 -16.76 5.05
N ASN A 622 28.88 -15.51 5.50
CA ASN A 622 29.87 -14.46 5.31
C ASN A 622 31.20 -14.82 5.98
N GLN A 623 32.32 -14.42 5.37
CA GLN A 623 33.63 -14.54 5.99
C GLN A 623 33.66 -13.85 7.37
N GLY A 624 34.46 -14.37 8.30
CA GLY A 624 34.59 -13.82 9.65
C GLY A 624 34.10 -14.77 10.74
N SER A 625 34.10 -14.30 11.98
CA SER A 625 33.77 -15.14 13.14
C SER A 625 32.32 -15.62 13.17
N ALA A 626 31.38 -14.97 12.47
CA ALA A 626 29.97 -15.37 12.46
C ALA A 626 29.68 -16.66 11.67
N SER A 627 30.56 -17.07 10.75
CA SER A 627 30.39 -18.32 9.98
C SER A 627 31.13 -19.52 10.57
N ALA A 628 31.93 -19.33 11.63
CA ALA A 628 32.73 -20.38 12.24
C ALA A 628 31.89 -21.51 12.86
N ASP A 629 30.76 -21.16 13.47
CA ASP A 629 29.83 -22.08 14.11
C ASP A 629 28.56 -22.25 13.26
N PRO A 630 27.71 -23.27 13.53
CA PRO A 630 26.42 -23.42 12.86
C PRO A 630 25.56 -22.15 12.89
N PHE A 631 25.63 -21.38 13.97
CA PHE A 631 24.98 -20.09 14.14
C PHE A 631 25.88 -19.14 14.95
N PHE A 632 25.65 -17.83 14.84
CA PHE A 632 26.39 -16.82 15.60
C PHE A 632 25.59 -16.20 16.75
N PHE A 633 24.29 -16.51 16.82
CA PHE A 633 23.39 -16.11 17.89
C PHE A 633 22.32 -17.19 18.06
N ASP A 634 21.97 -17.47 19.31
CA ASP A 634 20.85 -18.28 19.73
C ASP A 634 20.10 -17.61 20.88
N TYR A 635 18.80 -17.85 20.96
CA TYR A 635 17.95 -17.41 22.06
C TYR A 635 16.91 -18.48 22.38
N HIS A 636 16.66 -18.69 23.67
CA HIS A 636 15.80 -19.76 24.16
C HIS A 636 14.86 -19.26 25.24
N TYR A 637 13.59 -19.58 25.10
CA TYR A 637 12.58 -19.30 26.12
C TYR A 637 11.83 -20.57 26.49
N THR A 638 11.78 -20.87 27.78
CA THR A 638 11.06 -22.02 28.33
C THR A 638 9.84 -21.55 29.09
N ALA A 639 8.66 -21.87 28.57
CA ALA A 639 7.40 -21.61 29.26
C ALA A 639 7.26 -22.46 30.54
N PRO A 640 6.62 -21.91 31.60
CA PRO A 640 6.30 -22.65 32.82
C PRO A 640 5.52 -23.95 32.59
N SER A 641 4.60 -23.99 31.62
CA SER A 641 3.82 -25.19 31.27
C SER A 641 4.69 -26.38 30.88
N LEU A 642 5.79 -26.16 30.15
CA LEU A 642 6.68 -27.24 29.72
C LEU A 642 7.34 -27.95 30.90
N ARG A 643 7.57 -27.23 32.01
CA ARG A 643 8.13 -27.84 33.24
C ARG A 643 7.20 -28.89 33.85
N ASN A 644 5.90 -28.75 33.62
CA ASN A 644 4.87 -29.67 34.13
C ASN A 644 4.49 -30.76 33.10
N SER A 645 5.13 -30.77 31.93
CA SER A 645 4.82 -31.70 30.84
C SER A 645 5.47 -33.07 31.02
N SER A 646 5.10 -34.03 30.16
CA SER A 646 5.73 -35.36 30.12
C SER A 646 7.12 -35.38 29.45
N SER A 647 7.64 -34.22 29.04
CA SER A 647 8.99 -34.07 28.46
C SER A 647 10.07 -34.39 29.50
N GLN A 648 11.09 -35.16 29.09
CA GLN A 648 12.30 -35.34 29.89
C GLN A 648 13.11 -34.04 30.00
N ILE A 649 12.95 -33.14 29.03
CA ILE A 649 13.59 -31.83 29.01
C ILE A 649 12.67 -30.80 29.65
N GLN A 650 13.20 -30.17 30.70
CA GLN A 650 12.55 -29.14 31.50
C GLN A 650 12.94 -27.72 31.07
N HIS A 651 13.94 -27.59 30.20
CA HIS A 651 14.46 -26.32 29.67
C HIS A 651 14.88 -26.50 28.21
N VAL A 652 14.34 -25.68 27.32
CA VAL A 652 14.73 -25.71 25.91
C VAL A 652 16.10 -25.06 25.71
N ASN A 653 16.86 -25.57 24.75
CA ASN A 653 18.22 -25.15 24.40
C ASN A 653 18.53 -25.52 22.93
N GLN A 654 19.76 -25.25 22.48
CA GLN A 654 20.21 -25.51 21.11
C GLN A 654 20.06 -26.97 20.65
N ASP A 655 20.12 -27.93 21.58
CA ASP A 655 20.06 -29.37 21.30
C ASP A 655 18.62 -29.92 21.38
N SER A 656 17.66 -29.07 21.71
CA SER A 656 16.25 -29.44 21.82
C SER A 656 15.68 -29.79 20.44
N ILE A 657 15.12 -30.99 20.32
CA ILE A 657 14.55 -31.53 19.09
C ILE A 657 13.06 -31.21 19.05
N TYR A 658 12.66 -30.50 18.00
CA TYR A 658 11.28 -30.14 17.73
C TYR A 658 10.79 -30.88 16.49
N ARG A 659 9.48 -31.04 16.42
CA ARG A 659 8.79 -31.42 15.18
C ARG A 659 8.73 -30.20 14.25
N ILE A 660 9.12 -30.35 12.99
CA ILE A 660 9.26 -29.24 12.03
C ILE A 660 8.17 -29.22 10.93
N GLY A 661 7.23 -30.16 10.97
CA GLY A 661 6.07 -30.17 10.09
C GLY A 661 6.41 -30.03 8.60
N GLY A 662 5.78 -29.06 7.95
CA GLY A 662 5.93 -28.74 6.54
C GLY A 662 7.31 -28.23 6.13
N LEU A 663 8.21 -27.85 7.05
CA LEU A 663 9.61 -27.56 6.67
C LEU A 663 10.29 -28.76 5.98
N THR A 664 9.77 -29.98 6.20
CA THR A 664 10.15 -31.19 5.44
C THR A 664 10.10 -30.96 3.93
N GLN A 665 9.20 -30.11 3.44
CA GLN A 665 9.03 -29.82 2.01
C GLN A 665 10.27 -29.18 1.39
N ILE A 666 11.00 -28.32 2.12
CA ILE A 666 12.30 -27.78 1.66
C ILE A 666 13.28 -28.93 1.41
N PHE A 667 13.35 -29.89 2.33
CA PHE A 667 14.22 -31.07 2.20
C PHE A 667 13.78 -31.99 1.05
N THR A 668 12.48 -32.12 0.79
CA THR A 668 11.95 -32.86 -0.37
C THR A 668 12.41 -32.21 -1.69
N ILE A 669 12.25 -30.88 -1.85
CA ILE A 669 12.71 -30.17 -3.05
C ILE A 669 14.22 -30.26 -3.20
N TRP A 670 14.96 -30.05 -2.10
CA TRP A 670 16.41 -30.16 -2.12
C TRP A 670 16.89 -31.55 -2.54
N THR A 671 16.21 -32.60 -2.08
CA THR A 671 16.53 -33.99 -2.46
C THR A 671 16.31 -34.21 -3.95
N ILE A 672 15.22 -33.69 -4.52
CA ILE A 672 14.98 -33.76 -5.98
C ILE A 672 16.08 -33.04 -6.76
N LEU A 673 16.46 -31.84 -6.33
CA LEU A 673 17.49 -31.06 -6.99
C LEU A 673 18.86 -31.76 -6.97
N VAL A 674 19.20 -32.42 -5.86
CA VAL A 674 20.44 -33.20 -5.75
C VAL A 674 20.41 -34.45 -6.64
N GLU A 675 19.29 -35.18 -6.69
CA GLU A 675 19.23 -36.44 -7.44
C GLU A 675 18.95 -36.28 -8.95
N ALA A 676 18.07 -35.35 -9.32
CA ALA A 676 17.54 -35.22 -10.67
C ALA A 676 17.86 -33.87 -11.34
N GLY A 677 18.38 -32.90 -10.58
CA GLY A 677 18.54 -31.53 -11.05
C GLY A 677 17.22 -30.79 -11.21
N ASP A 678 17.27 -29.62 -11.82
CA ASP A 678 16.14 -28.69 -11.96
C ASP A 678 15.43 -28.78 -13.33
N THR A 679 15.97 -29.55 -14.27
CA THR A 679 15.29 -29.82 -15.56
C THR A 679 14.00 -30.63 -15.37
N ILE A 680 13.92 -31.39 -14.28
CA ILE A 680 12.76 -32.21 -13.93
C ILE A 680 11.48 -31.37 -13.71
N TRP A 681 11.61 -30.08 -13.40
CA TRP A 681 10.45 -29.21 -13.14
C TRP A 681 9.46 -29.09 -14.30
N ASN A 682 9.92 -29.31 -15.53
CA ASN A 682 9.08 -29.27 -16.73
C ASN A 682 8.54 -30.64 -17.15
N ASP A 683 8.96 -31.72 -16.48
CA ASP A 683 8.45 -33.05 -16.81
C ASP A 683 7.01 -33.20 -16.30
N PRO A 684 6.12 -33.85 -17.08
CA PRO A 684 4.81 -34.23 -16.58
C PRO A 684 4.96 -35.31 -15.50
N VAL A 685 4.11 -35.27 -14.47
CA VAL A 685 4.18 -36.21 -13.34
C VAL A 685 3.97 -37.67 -13.78
N THR A 686 3.20 -37.86 -14.85
CA THR A 686 2.91 -39.17 -15.46
C THR A 686 4.13 -39.84 -16.09
N LYS A 687 5.20 -39.09 -16.40
CA LYS A 687 6.49 -39.64 -16.84
C LYS A 687 7.08 -40.59 -15.78
N TYR A 688 6.89 -40.26 -14.51
CA TYR A 688 7.42 -41.01 -13.38
C TYR A 688 6.36 -41.94 -12.78
N LEU A 689 5.10 -41.49 -12.75
CA LEU A 689 3.99 -42.19 -12.11
C LEU A 689 2.84 -42.38 -13.12
N PRO A 690 2.99 -43.27 -14.13
CA PRO A 690 1.99 -43.46 -15.19
C PRO A 690 0.63 -43.94 -14.66
N ALA A 691 0.62 -44.64 -13.52
CA ALA A 691 -0.59 -45.11 -12.85
C ALA A 691 -1.59 -43.98 -12.53
N LEU A 692 -1.13 -42.74 -12.36
CA LEU A 692 -2.02 -41.58 -12.15
C LEU A 692 -2.93 -41.31 -13.37
N ALA A 693 -2.44 -41.54 -14.59
CA ALA A 693 -3.21 -41.36 -15.83
C ALA A 693 -4.01 -42.61 -16.23
N GLU A 694 -3.47 -43.81 -16.01
CA GLU A 694 -4.14 -45.07 -16.37
C GLU A 694 -5.49 -45.25 -15.65
N THR A 695 -5.57 -44.72 -14.43
CA THR A 695 -6.75 -44.84 -13.56
C THR A 695 -7.91 -43.95 -14.04
N THR A 696 -7.63 -42.77 -14.60
CA THR A 696 -8.66 -41.86 -15.13
C THR A 696 -9.12 -42.24 -16.54
N GLU A 697 -8.22 -42.82 -17.36
CA GLU A 697 -8.54 -43.27 -18.72
C GLU A 697 -9.41 -44.54 -18.76
N SER A 698 -9.20 -45.46 -17.82
CA SER A 698 -9.94 -46.74 -17.76
C SER A 698 -11.39 -46.60 -17.29
N ALA A 699 -11.77 -45.46 -16.71
CA ALA A 699 -13.09 -45.24 -16.14
C ALA A 699 -14.19 -44.83 -17.15
N ASN A 700 -13.85 -44.62 -18.44
CA ASN A 700 -14.81 -44.20 -19.49
C ASN A 700 -15.64 -42.96 -19.09
N VAL A 701 -15.09 -42.12 -18.21
CA VAL A 701 -15.75 -40.94 -17.68
C VAL A 701 -15.58 -39.83 -18.71
N THR A 702 -16.70 -39.22 -19.14
CA THR A 702 -16.66 -37.89 -19.76
C THR A 702 -15.84 -37.00 -18.84
N GLN A 703 -14.65 -36.57 -19.27
CA GLN A 703 -13.66 -35.83 -18.47
C GLN A 703 -14.25 -34.51 -17.98
N ASP A 704 -15.03 -34.55 -16.90
CA ASP A 704 -15.51 -33.39 -16.20
C ASP A 704 -14.31 -32.77 -15.46
N PRO A 705 -13.78 -31.61 -15.91
CA PRO A 705 -12.60 -31.01 -15.31
C PRO A 705 -12.85 -30.52 -13.88
N ILE A 706 -14.10 -30.56 -13.40
CA ILE A 706 -14.46 -30.26 -12.00
C ILE A 706 -14.22 -31.48 -11.10
N GLN A 707 -14.38 -32.70 -11.63
CA GLN A 707 -14.31 -33.93 -10.84
C GLN A 707 -12.99 -34.68 -10.99
N TYR A 708 -12.28 -34.49 -12.10
CA TYR A 708 -11.08 -35.28 -12.42
C TYR A 708 -9.92 -34.38 -12.81
N VAL A 709 -8.75 -34.72 -12.25
CA VAL A 709 -7.48 -34.10 -12.58
C VAL A 709 -6.98 -34.64 -13.94
N ASP A 710 -6.59 -33.75 -14.84
CA ASP A 710 -5.77 -34.15 -16.00
C ASP A 710 -4.29 -34.26 -15.57
N TRP A 711 -3.90 -35.48 -15.22
CA TRP A 711 -2.55 -35.77 -14.74
C TRP A 711 -1.45 -35.57 -15.80
N LYS A 712 -1.81 -35.47 -17.09
CA LYS A 712 -0.82 -35.21 -18.16
C LYS A 712 -0.37 -33.75 -18.18
N ASP A 713 -1.22 -32.84 -17.72
CA ASP A 713 -0.96 -31.40 -17.70
C ASP A 713 -0.24 -30.93 -16.43
N ILE A 714 -0.18 -31.77 -15.40
CA ILE A 714 0.55 -31.45 -14.16
C ILE A 714 2.04 -31.78 -14.32
N THR A 715 2.89 -30.79 -14.08
CA THR A 715 4.35 -30.97 -14.04
C THR A 715 4.89 -31.19 -12.63
N VAL A 716 6.09 -31.77 -12.52
CA VAL A 716 6.79 -31.91 -11.23
C VAL A 716 7.01 -30.52 -10.58
N GLY A 717 7.34 -29.50 -11.38
CA GLY A 717 7.50 -28.13 -10.90
C GLY A 717 6.22 -27.57 -10.30
N GLN A 718 5.06 -27.83 -10.92
CA GLN A 718 3.77 -27.37 -10.38
C GLN A 718 3.41 -28.05 -9.06
N LEU A 719 3.82 -29.31 -8.84
CA LEU A 719 3.71 -29.93 -7.51
C LEU A 719 4.61 -29.19 -6.51
N ALA A 720 5.86 -28.93 -6.89
CA ALA A 720 6.90 -28.34 -6.04
C ALA A 720 6.63 -26.89 -5.64
N SER A 721 5.89 -26.14 -6.46
CA SER A 721 5.51 -24.74 -6.20
C SER A 721 4.07 -24.56 -5.72
N HIS A 722 3.36 -25.65 -5.40
CA HIS A 722 1.92 -25.61 -5.07
C HIS A 722 1.02 -25.04 -6.19
N MET A 723 1.50 -25.01 -7.44
CA MET A 723 0.77 -24.55 -8.62
C MET A 723 0.01 -25.67 -9.34
N SER A 724 -0.05 -26.87 -8.78
CA SER A 724 -0.71 -28.03 -9.41
C SER A 724 -2.24 -27.98 -9.41
N GLY A 725 -2.84 -27.11 -8.59
CA GLY A 725 -4.29 -27.06 -8.41
C GLY A 725 -4.87 -28.23 -7.61
N LEU A 726 -4.01 -29.10 -7.05
CA LEU A 726 -4.41 -30.24 -6.23
C LEU A 726 -4.92 -29.80 -4.84
N PRO A 727 -5.81 -30.58 -4.21
CA PRO A 727 -6.31 -30.28 -2.87
C PRO A 727 -5.21 -30.35 -1.82
N ARG A 728 -5.50 -29.75 -0.66
CA ARG A 728 -4.58 -29.69 0.48
C ARG A 728 -4.14 -31.08 0.93
N ASP A 729 -5.12 -31.95 1.18
CA ASP A 729 -4.92 -33.27 1.76
C ASP A 729 -5.87 -34.27 1.06
N TYR A 730 -5.40 -35.50 0.87
CA TYR A 730 -6.20 -36.59 0.27
C TYR A 730 -7.03 -37.36 1.30
N CYS A 731 -6.77 -37.10 2.59
CA CYS A 731 -7.34 -37.83 3.70
C CYS A 731 -7.65 -36.87 4.84
N VAL A 732 -8.88 -36.35 4.84
CA VAL A 732 -9.42 -35.46 5.87
C VAL A 732 -10.72 -36.07 6.36
N ASN A 733 -10.92 -36.10 7.67
CA ASN A 733 -12.24 -36.45 8.19
C ASN A 733 -13.20 -35.31 7.86
N GLY A 734 -14.43 -35.63 7.46
CA GLY A 734 -15.44 -34.61 7.32
C GLY A 734 -15.73 -33.95 8.67
N ILE A 735 -16.21 -32.70 8.60
CA ILE A 735 -16.53 -31.86 9.75
C ILE A 735 -17.57 -32.50 10.68
N GLU A 736 -18.30 -33.52 10.22
CA GLU A 736 -19.21 -34.30 11.07
C GLU A 736 -18.50 -35.00 12.24
N LYS A 737 -17.21 -35.32 12.08
CA LYS A 737 -16.39 -35.88 13.18
C LYS A 737 -15.81 -34.84 14.12
N GLU A 738 -15.88 -33.57 13.72
CA GLU A 738 -15.49 -32.44 14.56
C GLU A 738 -16.67 -31.93 15.42
N GLY A 739 -17.82 -32.61 15.37
CA GLY A 739 -19.01 -32.32 16.18
C GLY A 739 -20.09 -31.54 15.45
N TYR A 740 -19.87 -31.15 14.19
CA TYR A 740 -20.89 -30.52 13.35
C TYR A 740 -21.91 -31.54 12.85
N SER A 741 -23.17 -31.16 12.71
CA SER A 741 -24.24 -32.12 12.42
C SER A 741 -25.31 -31.57 11.48
N ILE A 742 -26.43 -32.28 11.30
CA ILE A 742 -27.64 -31.66 10.71
C ILE A 742 -28.15 -30.48 11.55
N ASN A 743 -27.89 -30.57 12.86
CA ASN A 743 -27.84 -29.48 13.82
C ASN A 743 -27.32 -28.20 13.20
N ASP A 744 -26.19 -28.36 12.49
CA ASP A 744 -25.22 -27.54 11.73
C ASP A 744 -25.71 -26.84 10.45
N GLY A 745 -26.87 -27.26 9.94
CA GLY A 745 -27.31 -26.90 8.59
C GLY A 745 -26.64 -27.78 7.53
N LEU A 746 -25.94 -28.83 7.96
CA LEU A 746 -25.40 -29.85 7.08
C LEU A 746 -26.52 -30.81 6.67
N PRO A 747 -26.52 -31.34 5.43
CA PRO A 747 -27.53 -32.30 5.00
C PRO A 747 -27.42 -33.63 5.79
N SER A 748 -28.53 -34.36 5.92
CA SER A 748 -28.55 -35.72 6.45
C SER A 748 -27.61 -36.60 5.62
N SER A 749 -26.55 -37.13 6.24
CA SER A 749 -25.60 -38.00 5.56
C SER A 749 -26.30 -39.30 5.09
N ALA A 750 -26.45 -39.47 3.78
CA ALA A 750 -27.12 -40.63 3.17
C ALA A 750 -26.18 -41.82 2.87
N GLY A 751 -24.93 -41.80 3.35
CA GLY A 751 -23.98 -42.86 3.04
C GLY A 751 -22.67 -42.69 3.80
N THR A 752 -22.03 -43.83 4.07
CA THR A 752 -20.79 -44.02 4.82
C THR A 752 -19.77 -42.90 4.55
N GLY A 753 -19.78 -41.86 5.39
CA GLY A 753 -18.68 -40.91 5.50
C GLY A 753 -17.48 -41.69 6.01
N GLY A 754 -16.76 -42.31 5.09
CA GLY A 754 -15.64 -43.20 5.35
C GLY A 754 -14.74 -42.55 6.38
N THR A 755 -14.45 -43.26 7.47
CA THR A 755 -13.39 -42.82 8.37
C THR A 755 -12.14 -42.81 7.54
N CYS A 756 -11.53 -41.62 7.33
CA CYS A 756 -10.25 -41.60 6.66
C CYS A 756 -9.22 -42.16 7.62
N THR A 757 -9.08 -43.48 7.57
CA THR A 757 -8.07 -44.22 8.30
C THR A 757 -6.88 -44.28 7.36
N ARG A 758 -5.84 -43.51 7.68
CA ARG A 758 -4.49 -43.77 7.16
C ARG A 758 -4.05 -45.13 7.70
N SER A 759 -4.57 -46.20 7.12
CA SER A 759 -4.08 -47.55 7.35
C SER A 759 -2.71 -47.68 6.68
N ASN A 760 -1.98 -48.77 6.97
CA ASN A 760 -0.76 -49.12 6.24
C ASN A 760 -1.11 -49.51 4.79
N SER A 761 -1.59 -48.55 4.00
CA SER A 761 -1.93 -48.72 2.59
C SER A 761 -0.64 -48.79 1.78
N SER A 762 -0.63 -49.66 0.78
CA SER A 762 0.51 -49.72 -0.16
C SER A 762 0.64 -48.41 -0.95
N GLN A 763 1.82 -48.14 -1.49
CA GLN A 763 2.04 -47.00 -2.39
C GLN A 763 1.07 -47.03 -3.58
N ALA A 764 0.78 -48.23 -4.13
CA ALA A 764 -0.16 -48.42 -5.23
C ALA A 764 -1.61 -48.05 -4.85
N GLU A 765 -2.08 -48.47 -3.68
CA GLU A 765 -3.40 -48.09 -3.15
C GLU A 765 -3.51 -46.57 -2.91
N THR A 766 -2.43 -45.98 -2.39
CA THR A 766 -2.36 -44.53 -2.18
C THR A 766 -2.43 -43.80 -3.51
N LEU A 767 -1.62 -44.19 -4.51
CA LEU A 767 -1.66 -43.61 -5.85
C LEU A 767 -3.03 -43.77 -6.52
N GLY A 768 -3.69 -44.92 -6.37
CA GLY A 768 -5.05 -45.12 -6.86
C GLY A 768 -6.06 -44.18 -6.19
N THR A 769 -5.90 -43.88 -4.91
CA THR A 769 -6.72 -42.88 -4.20
C THR A 769 -6.43 -41.48 -4.72
N LEU A 770 -5.15 -41.13 -4.87
CA LEU A 770 -4.73 -39.81 -5.36
C LEU A 770 -5.26 -39.53 -6.77
N ALA A 771 -5.23 -40.54 -7.66
CA ALA A 771 -5.65 -40.41 -9.05
C ALA A 771 -7.12 -39.96 -9.22
N HIS A 772 -7.97 -40.21 -8.22
CA HIS A 772 -9.41 -39.88 -8.24
C HIS A 772 -9.76 -38.62 -7.44
N LEU A 773 -8.77 -37.88 -6.93
CA LEU A 773 -9.06 -36.63 -6.24
C LEU A 773 -9.56 -35.57 -7.24
N PRO A 774 -10.61 -34.81 -6.90
CA PRO A 774 -11.01 -33.68 -7.71
C PRO A 774 -9.99 -32.54 -7.60
N PRO A 775 -9.73 -31.80 -8.70
CA PRO A 775 -8.92 -30.59 -8.65
C PRO A 775 -9.64 -29.48 -7.88
N VAL A 776 -8.87 -28.57 -7.27
CA VAL A 776 -9.39 -27.32 -6.67
C VAL A 776 -9.33 -26.18 -7.68
N ALA A 777 -8.30 -26.16 -8.52
CA ALA A 777 -8.14 -25.21 -9.62
C ALA A 777 -7.41 -25.90 -10.80
N PRO A 778 -7.49 -25.32 -12.02
CA PRO A 778 -6.64 -25.79 -13.11
C PRO A 778 -5.14 -25.60 -12.77
N PRO A 779 -4.25 -26.49 -13.21
CA PRO A 779 -2.81 -26.35 -13.00
C PRO A 779 -2.29 -25.02 -13.55
N GLY A 780 -1.41 -24.35 -12.80
CA GLY A 780 -0.78 -23.08 -13.18
C GLY A 780 -1.61 -21.82 -12.92
N VAL A 781 -2.88 -21.92 -12.51
CA VAL A 781 -3.76 -20.73 -12.35
C VAL A 781 -3.48 -19.96 -11.06
N THR A 782 -3.37 -20.66 -9.93
CA THR A 782 -3.23 -20.02 -8.61
C THR A 782 -2.55 -20.98 -7.64
N PRO A 783 -1.72 -20.51 -6.70
CA PRO A 783 -1.09 -21.38 -5.72
C PRO A 783 -2.10 -21.92 -4.71
N ILE A 784 -2.08 -23.22 -4.49
CA ILE A 784 -2.91 -23.93 -3.50
C ILE A 784 -2.01 -24.87 -2.71
N TYR A 785 -1.78 -24.54 -1.44
CA TYR A 785 -0.96 -25.35 -0.56
C TYR A 785 -1.46 -26.81 -0.55
N SER A 786 -0.58 -27.74 -0.93
CA SER A 786 -0.93 -29.15 -1.15
C SER A 786 0.12 -30.09 -0.58
N ASN A 787 -0.25 -30.80 0.49
CA ASN A 787 0.51 -31.94 1.00
C ASN A 787 0.43 -33.13 0.03
N VAL A 788 -0.68 -33.23 -0.73
CA VAL A 788 -0.84 -34.25 -1.80
C VAL A 788 0.27 -34.12 -2.82
N GLY A 789 0.55 -32.91 -3.30
CA GLY A 789 1.63 -32.69 -4.27
C GLY A 789 2.98 -33.14 -3.74
N PHE A 790 3.28 -32.86 -2.47
CA PHE A 790 4.53 -33.29 -1.84
C PHE A 790 4.63 -34.79 -1.56
N GLN A 791 3.50 -35.47 -1.32
CA GLN A 791 3.47 -36.92 -1.26
C GLN A 791 3.82 -37.54 -2.62
N ILE A 792 3.28 -36.98 -3.71
CA ILE A 792 3.59 -37.40 -5.08
C ILE A 792 5.08 -37.15 -5.40
N LEU A 793 5.63 -36.00 -4.99
CA LEU A 793 7.06 -35.71 -5.13
C LEU A 793 7.94 -36.74 -4.41
N GLY A 794 7.55 -37.18 -3.20
CA GLY A 794 8.22 -38.28 -2.50
C GLY A 794 8.27 -39.56 -3.35
N TYR A 795 7.14 -39.95 -3.96
CA TYR A 795 7.09 -41.11 -4.84
C TYR A 795 7.89 -40.94 -6.15
N ILE A 796 7.97 -39.71 -6.67
CA ILE A 796 8.84 -39.41 -7.83
C ILE A 796 10.32 -39.62 -7.45
N ILE A 797 10.77 -39.16 -6.27
CA ILE A 797 12.14 -39.40 -5.79
C ILE A 797 12.42 -40.90 -5.69
N GLU A 798 11.50 -41.67 -5.09
CA GLU A 798 11.65 -43.12 -4.97
C GLU A 798 11.72 -43.80 -6.34
N LYS A 799 10.91 -43.34 -7.30
CA LYS A 799 10.93 -43.85 -8.66
C LYS A 799 12.22 -43.54 -9.40
N VAL A 800 12.73 -42.31 -9.26
CA VAL A 800 13.97 -41.85 -9.91
C VAL A 800 15.19 -42.58 -9.35
N THR A 801 15.23 -42.79 -8.04
CA THR A 801 16.41 -43.35 -7.34
C THR A 801 16.36 -44.85 -7.13
N GLY A 802 15.17 -45.46 -7.17
CA GLY A 802 14.95 -46.86 -6.79
C GLY A 802 15.09 -47.15 -5.29
N GLN A 803 15.13 -46.11 -4.44
CA GLN A 803 15.33 -46.23 -2.99
C GLN A 803 14.20 -45.51 -2.23
N PRO A 804 13.84 -45.95 -1.01
CA PRO A 804 12.87 -45.24 -0.17
C PRO A 804 13.29 -43.80 0.10
N PHE A 805 12.33 -42.86 0.12
CA PHE A 805 12.63 -41.42 0.27
C PHE A 805 13.50 -41.12 1.50
N ASN A 806 13.23 -41.79 2.63
CA ASN A 806 13.99 -41.64 3.86
C ASN A 806 15.49 -41.95 3.69
N ASP A 807 15.82 -42.98 2.90
CA ASP A 807 17.19 -43.42 2.71
C ASP A 807 17.94 -42.50 1.74
N VAL A 808 17.23 -41.98 0.73
CA VAL A 808 17.75 -40.94 -0.17
C VAL A 808 18.03 -39.67 0.63
N LEU A 809 17.04 -39.13 1.36
CA LEU A 809 17.20 -37.93 2.19
C LEU A 809 18.38 -38.07 3.15
N LYS A 810 18.48 -39.22 3.83
CA LYS A 810 19.55 -39.49 4.77
C LYS A 810 20.92 -39.53 4.10
N SER A 811 21.07 -40.25 2.99
CA SER A 811 22.36 -40.44 2.32
C SER A 811 22.81 -39.23 1.50
N ARG A 812 21.88 -38.39 1.03
CA ARG A 812 22.16 -37.26 0.13
C ARG A 812 22.23 -35.92 0.83
N ILE A 813 21.49 -35.73 1.92
CA ILE A 813 21.44 -34.46 2.63
C ILE A 813 21.93 -34.62 4.07
N LEU A 814 21.29 -35.48 4.86
CA LEU A 814 21.52 -35.50 6.32
C LEU A 814 22.94 -35.95 6.68
N GLN A 815 23.44 -37.04 6.09
CA GLN A 815 24.79 -37.55 6.36
C GLN A 815 25.89 -36.64 5.80
N PRO A 816 25.84 -36.18 4.53
CA PRO A 816 26.87 -35.28 3.99
C PRO A 816 27.01 -33.96 4.74
N LEU A 817 25.92 -33.45 5.31
CA LEU A 817 25.92 -32.21 6.10
C LEU A 817 26.01 -32.44 7.62
N ALA A 818 26.19 -33.69 8.05
CA ALA A 818 26.27 -34.08 9.46
C ALA A 818 25.06 -33.61 10.32
N LEU A 819 23.86 -33.62 9.76
CA LEU A 819 22.60 -33.28 10.44
C LEU A 819 22.12 -34.44 11.32
N THR A 820 22.84 -34.67 12.42
CA THR A 820 22.69 -35.87 13.26
C THR A 820 21.44 -35.90 14.12
N ASN A 821 20.82 -34.75 14.37
CA ASN A 821 19.59 -34.62 15.17
C ASN A 821 18.35 -34.37 14.31
N THR A 822 18.47 -34.63 13.01
CA THR A 822 17.41 -34.46 12.03
C THR A 822 16.97 -35.82 11.50
N SER A 823 15.67 -36.12 11.53
CA SER A 823 15.14 -37.42 11.09
C SER A 823 13.66 -37.36 10.70
N LEU A 824 13.25 -38.26 9.79
CA LEU A 824 11.83 -38.55 9.54
C LEU A 824 11.23 -39.50 10.60
N HIS A 825 12.08 -40.23 11.33
CA HIS A 825 11.66 -41.15 12.37
C HIS A 825 11.53 -40.43 13.70
N THR A 826 10.53 -40.81 14.48
CA THR A 826 10.36 -40.29 15.84
C THR A 826 11.65 -40.53 16.66
N PRO A 827 12.23 -39.48 17.26
CA PRO A 827 13.40 -39.60 18.10
C PRO A 827 13.18 -40.60 19.25
N SER A 828 14.24 -41.30 19.66
CA SER A 828 14.16 -42.27 20.76
C SER A 828 13.64 -41.62 22.04
N ARG A 829 12.98 -42.37 22.93
CA ARG A 829 12.42 -41.81 24.18
C ARG A 829 13.45 -41.16 25.11
N ASN A 830 14.75 -41.45 24.93
CA ASN A 830 15.87 -40.87 25.69
C ASN A 830 16.56 -39.70 24.94
N SER A 831 16.03 -39.27 23.80
CA SER A 831 16.57 -38.12 23.05
C SER A 831 16.09 -36.80 23.63
N ALA A 832 16.69 -35.70 23.17
CA ALA A 832 16.30 -34.34 23.51
C ALA A 832 14.96 -33.86 22.89
N GLY A 833 13.99 -34.75 22.71
CA GLY A 833 12.69 -34.42 22.12
C GLY A 833 11.81 -33.61 23.07
N ILE A 834 11.31 -32.48 22.60
CA ILE A 834 10.41 -31.62 23.38
C ILE A 834 8.97 -32.03 23.12
N ILE A 835 8.26 -32.48 24.17
CA ILE A 835 6.84 -32.85 24.10
C ILE A 835 6.07 -31.93 25.05
N PRO A 836 5.28 -30.96 24.54
CA PRO A 836 4.66 -29.92 25.35
C PRO A 836 3.56 -30.44 26.29
N THR A 837 2.94 -31.57 25.94
CA THR A 837 1.88 -32.21 26.72
C THR A 837 2.13 -33.72 26.82
N ASP A 838 1.57 -34.50 25.91
CA ASP A 838 1.77 -35.94 25.74
C ASP A 838 1.94 -36.30 24.25
N PRO A 839 2.60 -37.43 23.92
CA PRO A 839 2.91 -37.79 22.53
C PRO A 839 1.69 -37.87 21.61
N LYS A 840 0.53 -38.27 22.13
CA LYS A 840 -0.70 -38.46 21.34
C LYS A 840 -1.33 -37.10 21.03
N THR A 841 -1.52 -36.26 22.05
CA THR A 841 -2.12 -34.93 21.90
C THR A 841 -1.25 -34.00 21.07
N SER A 842 0.08 -34.02 21.27
CA SER A 842 0.99 -33.18 20.49
C SER A 842 1.22 -33.70 19.05
N GLY A 843 0.82 -34.94 18.76
CA GLY A 843 1.00 -35.59 17.45
C GLY A 843 2.46 -35.99 17.14
N TRP A 844 3.24 -36.40 18.14
CA TRP A 844 4.69 -36.71 18.06
C TRP A 844 5.07 -37.92 17.16
N ALA A 845 4.13 -38.50 16.41
CA ALA A 845 4.35 -39.71 15.62
C ALA A 845 4.53 -39.46 14.11
N LEU A 846 4.33 -38.24 13.60
CA LEU A 846 4.26 -37.96 12.15
C LEU A 846 5.09 -36.72 11.80
N ALA A 847 5.69 -36.65 10.61
CA ALA A 847 6.58 -35.55 10.14
C ALA A 847 8.02 -35.58 10.65
N MET A 848 8.88 -34.76 10.04
CA MET A 848 10.31 -34.63 10.34
C MET A 848 10.56 -33.90 11.66
N TYR A 849 11.72 -34.18 12.26
CA TYR A 849 12.24 -33.56 13.48
C TYR A 849 13.60 -32.94 13.21
N SER A 850 13.93 -31.86 13.91
CA SER A 850 15.24 -31.20 13.82
C SER A 850 15.53 -30.32 15.03
N THR A 851 16.72 -29.73 15.07
CA THR A 851 17.18 -28.74 16.05
C THR A 851 17.50 -27.43 15.34
N ILE A 852 17.63 -26.33 16.09
CA ILE A 852 18.09 -25.05 15.52
C ILE A 852 19.52 -25.16 14.96
N THR A 853 20.37 -26.02 15.55
CA THR A 853 21.74 -26.28 15.10
C THR A 853 21.77 -26.93 13.72
N ASP A 854 20.99 -28.00 13.53
CA ASP A 854 20.92 -28.71 12.26
C ASP A 854 20.25 -27.83 11.18
N LEU A 855 19.17 -27.12 11.52
CA LEU A 855 18.53 -26.19 10.57
C LEU A 855 19.45 -25.03 10.18
N SER A 856 20.27 -24.53 11.10
CA SER A 856 21.26 -23.49 10.78
C SER A 856 22.35 -24.03 9.85
N THR A 857 22.80 -25.27 10.08
CA THR A 857 23.77 -25.95 9.20
C THR A 857 23.18 -26.19 7.80
N ALA A 858 21.93 -26.64 7.72
CA ALA A 858 21.19 -26.80 6.47
C ALA A 858 21.02 -25.45 5.75
N GLY A 859 20.59 -24.40 6.45
CA GLY A 859 20.44 -23.05 5.90
C GLY A 859 21.76 -22.48 5.35
N LYS A 860 22.87 -22.66 6.08
CA LYS A 860 24.21 -22.30 5.58
C LYS A 860 24.59 -23.09 4.33
N ALA A 861 24.30 -24.39 4.30
CA ALA A 861 24.58 -25.22 3.13
C ALA A 861 23.75 -24.83 1.90
N ILE A 862 22.50 -24.37 2.08
CA ILE A 862 21.68 -23.80 1.00
C ILE A 862 22.29 -22.49 0.50
N LEU A 863 22.58 -21.54 1.40
CA LEU A 863 23.18 -20.23 1.05
C LEU A 863 24.54 -20.40 0.34
N ASN A 864 25.35 -21.36 0.77
CA ASN A 864 26.66 -21.63 0.19
C ASN A 864 26.62 -22.60 -1.01
N SER A 865 25.45 -23.02 -1.48
CA SER A 865 25.29 -24.01 -2.56
C SER A 865 26.15 -25.27 -2.33
N THR A 866 26.20 -25.80 -1.12
CA THR A 866 27.16 -26.87 -0.76
C THR A 866 26.87 -28.19 -1.48
N LEU A 867 25.60 -28.50 -1.76
CA LEU A 867 25.16 -29.73 -2.41
C LEU A 867 24.64 -29.53 -3.84
N LEU A 868 24.53 -28.29 -4.30
CA LEU A 868 23.99 -27.93 -5.61
C LEU A 868 24.99 -27.06 -6.35
N THR A 869 24.92 -27.01 -7.67
CA THR A 869 25.65 -25.95 -8.38
C THR A 869 25.07 -24.58 -8.01
N GLU A 870 25.90 -23.53 -7.97
CA GLU A 870 25.44 -22.18 -7.67
C GLU A 870 24.28 -21.74 -8.59
N ALA A 871 24.36 -22.12 -9.88
CA ALA A 871 23.30 -21.84 -10.84
C ALA A 871 21.96 -22.52 -10.49
N GLN A 872 21.99 -23.74 -9.95
CA GLN A 872 20.78 -24.44 -9.48
C GLN A 872 20.20 -23.79 -8.23
N SER A 873 21.04 -23.46 -7.24
CA SER A 873 20.60 -22.73 -6.04
C SER A 873 19.99 -21.37 -6.39
N ASN A 874 20.62 -20.65 -7.32
CA ASN A 874 20.12 -19.36 -7.79
C ASN A 874 18.76 -19.46 -8.48
N ARG A 875 18.45 -20.56 -9.17
CA ARG A 875 17.11 -20.79 -9.75
C ARG A 875 16.11 -21.29 -8.72
N TRP A 876 16.57 -22.06 -7.73
CA TRP A 876 15.74 -22.53 -6.62
C TRP A 876 15.25 -21.35 -5.75
N LEU A 877 16.11 -20.36 -5.53
CA LEU A 877 15.81 -19.11 -4.82
C LEU A 877 15.30 -18.04 -5.79
N LYS A 878 14.21 -18.33 -6.51
CA LYS A 878 13.44 -17.37 -7.31
C LYS A 878 11.94 -17.58 -7.15
N PRO A 879 11.13 -16.50 -7.31
CA PRO A 879 9.68 -16.63 -7.35
C PRO A 879 9.25 -17.39 -8.62
N VAL A 880 8.25 -18.24 -8.45
CA VAL A 880 7.50 -18.92 -9.51
C VAL A 880 6.22 -18.14 -9.84
N THR A 881 5.57 -17.59 -8.82
CA THR A 881 4.38 -16.73 -8.96
C THR A 881 4.36 -15.67 -7.87
N HIS A 882 3.64 -14.58 -8.12
CA HIS A 882 3.25 -13.63 -7.07
C HIS A 882 1.95 -14.08 -6.41
N THR A 883 1.70 -13.58 -5.21
CA THR A 883 0.40 -13.75 -4.52
C THR A 883 -0.47 -12.49 -4.72
N SER A 884 -1.70 -12.51 -4.21
CA SER A 884 -2.55 -11.30 -4.19
C SER A 884 -2.03 -10.19 -3.25
N ASN A 885 -1.06 -10.51 -2.38
CA ASN A 885 -0.31 -9.53 -1.62
C ASN A 885 0.96 -9.17 -2.41
N PRO A 886 1.15 -7.90 -2.85
CA PRO A 886 2.30 -7.50 -3.65
C PRO A 886 3.65 -7.64 -2.93
N ALA A 887 3.66 -7.78 -1.59
CA ALA A 887 4.87 -8.06 -0.82
C ALA A 887 5.25 -9.54 -0.79
N ASN A 888 4.38 -10.45 -1.25
CA ASN A 888 4.56 -11.89 -1.12
C ASN A 888 4.56 -12.60 -2.48
N SER A 889 5.55 -13.45 -2.68
CA SER A 889 5.67 -14.36 -3.81
C SER A 889 5.85 -15.81 -3.34
N LEU A 890 5.74 -16.77 -4.26
CA LEU A 890 5.89 -18.19 -3.97
C LEU A 890 6.91 -18.82 -4.93
N GLY A 891 7.83 -19.62 -4.39
CA GLY A 891 8.87 -20.38 -5.11
C GLY A 891 8.69 -21.90 -4.93
N TYR A 892 9.80 -22.65 -4.86
CA TYR A 892 9.81 -24.11 -4.69
C TYR A 892 10.35 -24.55 -3.31
N PRO A 893 9.59 -24.61 -2.21
CA PRO A 893 8.25 -24.09 -1.99
C PRO A 893 8.29 -22.78 -1.18
N TRP A 894 9.38 -22.01 -1.30
CA TRP A 894 9.63 -20.80 -0.52
C TRP A 894 8.45 -19.81 -0.57
N ILE A 895 8.05 -19.29 0.59
CA ILE A 895 7.23 -18.08 0.68
C ILE A 895 8.22 -16.91 0.72
N ILE A 896 8.19 -16.07 -0.30
CA ILE A 896 9.19 -15.02 -0.50
C ILE A 896 8.56 -13.70 -0.10
N TYR A 897 9.09 -13.09 0.95
CA TYR A 897 8.68 -11.76 1.42
C TYR A 897 9.66 -10.73 0.88
N SER A 898 9.16 -9.78 0.10
CA SER A 898 9.96 -8.67 -0.41
C SER A 898 9.81 -7.48 0.55
N SER A 899 10.92 -7.10 1.20
CA SER A 899 11.00 -5.99 2.16
C SER A 899 11.90 -4.88 1.60
N GLY A 900 11.74 -3.65 2.09
CA GLY A 900 12.50 -2.49 1.64
C GLY A 900 11.59 -1.28 1.40
N ASP A 901 12.17 -0.09 1.51
CA ASP A 901 11.52 1.19 1.27
C ASP A 901 12.04 1.77 -0.04
N TYR A 902 11.51 1.29 -1.17
CA TYR A 902 11.94 1.74 -2.50
C TYR A 902 11.54 3.20 -2.73
N PRO A 903 12.43 4.07 -3.26
CA PRO A 903 13.81 3.80 -3.72
C PRO A 903 14.90 4.07 -2.67
N ASP A 904 14.54 4.41 -1.43
CA ASP A 904 15.49 4.73 -0.36
C ASP A 904 16.35 3.53 0.07
N THR A 905 15.82 2.31 -0.05
CA THR A 905 16.56 1.06 0.18
C THR A 905 16.31 0.04 -0.94
N SER A 906 17.19 -0.95 -1.01
CA SER A 906 17.02 -2.11 -1.88
C SER A 906 15.78 -2.88 -1.51
N MET A 907 15.07 -3.39 -2.51
CA MET A 907 14.17 -4.52 -2.29
C MET A 907 15.00 -5.73 -1.91
N ILE A 908 14.70 -6.33 -0.77
CA ILE A 908 15.38 -7.49 -0.19
C ILE A 908 14.37 -8.62 -0.14
N ASP A 909 14.66 -9.70 -0.87
CA ASP A 909 13.85 -10.92 -0.83
C ASP A 909 14.29 -11.81 0.33
N ILE A 910 13.36 -12.10 1.21
CA ILE A 910 13.52 -13.02 2.35
C ILE A 910 12.78 -14.30 1.99
N TYR A 911 13.53 -15.38 1.79
CA TYR A 911 13.01 -16.70 1.41
C TYR A 911 12.67 -17.44 2.68
N THR A 912 11.38 -17.49 3.00
CA THR A 912 10.91 -18.08 4.25
C THR A 912 10.04 -19.29 4.02
N TYR A 913 9.88 -20.08 5.07
CA TYR A 913 8.88 -21.13 5.09
C TYR A 913 8.40 -21.33 6.52
N TYR A 914 7.11 -21.10 6.72
CA TYR A 914 6.44 -21.31 8.00
C TYR A 914 5.63 -22.59 7.95
N SER A 915 5.64 -23.34 9.05
CA SER A 915 4.75 -24.49 9.21
C SER A 915 4.27 -24.63 10.64
N SER A 916 3.02 -25.03 10.77
CA SER A 916 2.39 -25.42 12.03
C SER A 916 1.79 -26.82 11.92
N ILE A 917 2.02 -27.64 12.94
CA ILE A 917 1.46 -28.99 13.01
C ILE A 917 1.20 -29.41 14.46
N GLY A 918 -0.07 -29.64 14.81
CA GLY A 918 -0.47 -29.97 16.18
C GLY A 918 -0.11 -28.85 17.16
N GLN A 919 0.86 -29.11 18.02
CA GLN A 919 1.36 -28.20 19.06
C GLN A 919 2.77 -27.66 18.77
N TYR A 920 3.20 -27.73 17.52
CA TYR A 920 4.53 -27.28 17.08
C TYR A 920 4.39 -26.29 15.94
N SER A 921 5.28 -25.30 15.93
CA SER A 921 5.51 -24.44 14.79
C SER A 921 7.00 -24.30 14.53
N SER A 922 7.32 -24.09 13.28
CA SER A 922 8.69 -23.94 12.82
C SER A 922 8.77 -22.93 11.70
N TYR A 923 9.83 -22.13 11.71
CA TYR A 923 10.05 -21.07 10.74
C TYR A 923 11.52 -21.05 10.36
N ILE A 924 11.83 -21.05 9.06
CA ILE A 924 13.18 -20.73 8.57
C ILE A 924 13.09 -19.55 7.61
N GLY A 925 14.09 -18.69 7.61
CA GLY A 925 14.24 -17.59 6.65
C GLY A 925 15.67 -17.46 6.16
N LEU A 926 15.84 -17.26 4.86
CA LEU A 926 17.13 -17.02 4.21
C LEU A 926 17.12 -15.64 3.55
N VAL A 927 18.23 -14.91 3.67
CA VAL A 927 18.44 -13.61 3.05
C VAL A 927 19.71 -13.68 2.20
N PRO A 928 19.62 -14.21 0.96
CA PRO A 928 20.79 -14.45 0.11
C PRO A 928 21.63 -13.19 -0.13
N ASP A 929 20.99 -12.04 -0.28
CA ASP A 929 21.65 -10.74 -0.50
C ASP A 929 22.63 -10.36 0.61
N TYR A 930 22.40 -10.86 1.84
CA TYR A 930 23.29 -10.65 2.97
C TYR A 930 23.95 -11.93 3.46
N ASN A 931 23.77 -13.08 2.81
CA ASN A 931 24.35 -14.36 3.22
C ASN A 931 24.06 -14.72 4.69
N VAL A 932 22.86 -14.38 5.17
CA VAL A 932 22.39 -14.59 6.54
C VAL A 932 21.02 -15.27 6.52
N GLY A 933 20.73 -16.07 7.54
CA GLY A 933 19.39 -16.61 7.75
C GLY A 933 19.06 -16.78 9.23
N PHE A 934 17.84 -17.21 9.50
CA PHE A 934 17.34 -17.51 10.83
C PHE A 934 16.52 -18.78 10.85
N ALA A 935 16.40 -19.41 12.03
CA ALA A 935 15.44 -20.46 12.29
C ALA A 935 14.75 -20.21 13.64
N VAL A 936 13.45 -20.51 13.71
CA VAL A 936 12.63 -20.47 14.93
C VAL A 936 11.93 -21.80 15.06
N LEU A 937 12.12 -22.49 16.18
CA LEU A 937 11.44 -23.73 16.52
C LEU A 937 10.66 -23.52 17.81
N ALA A 938 9.37 -23.84 17.81
CA ALA A 938 8.51 -23.56 18.94
C ALA A 938 7.51 -24.68 19.19
N THR A 939 7.05 -24.74 20.43
CA THR A 939 5.97 -25.61 20.86
C THR A 939 5.11 -24.92 21.89
N ASP A 940 3.84 -25.32 21.97
CA ASP A 940 2.89 -24.73 22.90
C ASP A 940 1.98 -25.81 23.50
N SER A 941 1.66 -25.68 24.79
CA SER A 941 0.85 -26.69 25.50
C SER A 941 -0.63 -26.73 25.12
N VAL A 942 -1.12 -25.76 24.34
CA VAL A 942 -2.52 -25.65 23.90
C VAL A 942 -2.63 -25.89 22.39
N SER A 943 -2.00 -25.04 21.57
CA SER A 943 -2.13 -25.05 20.10
C SER A 943 -0.87 -24.54 19.43
N ALA A 944 -0.55 -24.97 18.20
CA ALA A 944 0.63 -24.51 17.47
C ALA A 944 0.83 -22.98 17.55
N PRO A 945 2.00 -22.49 18.01
CA PRO A 945 2.22 -21.07 18.22
C PRO A 945 2.35 -20.30 16.91
N ASP A 946 1.85 -19.07 16.84
CA ASP A 946 2.16 -18.16 15.74
C ASP A 946 3.57 -17.57 15.93
N LEU A 947 4.38 -17.62 14.88
CA LEU A 947 5.79 -17.18 14.89
C LEU A 947 6.04 -15.89 14.12
N ASN A 948 4.99 -15.22 13.61
CA ASN A 948 5.13 -13.96 12.87
C ASN A 948 5.83 -12.87 13.70
N ALA A 949 5.42 -12.68 14.97
CA ALA A 949 6.05 -11.70 15.86
C ALA A 949 7.57 -11.94 16.04
N HIS A 950 8.01 -13.20 16.05
CA HIS A 950 9.42 -13.53 16.18
C HIS A 950 10.21 -13.17 14.92
N ALA A 951 9.67 -13.51 13.75
CA ALA A 951 10.30 -13.20 12.47
C ALA A 951 10.36 -11.69 12.22
N ASP A 952 9.30 -10.94 12.56
CA ASP A 952 9.26 -9.50 12.36
C ASP A 952 10.28 -8.78 13.25
N ILE A 953 10.41 -9.16 14.52
CA ILE A 953 11.44 -8.60 15.42
C ILE A 953 12.86 -8.91 14.88
N ILE A 954 13.10 -10.13 14.39
CA ILE A 954 14.38 -10.48 13.75
C ILE A 954 14.63 -9.57 12.54
N GLY A 955 13.65 -9.41 11.67
CA GLY A 955 13.73 -8.55 10.49
C GLY A 955 14.06 -7.10 10.85
N ASP A 956 13.29 -6.50 11.75
CA ASP A 956 13.39 -5.09 12.16
C ASP A 956 14.72 -4.77 12.86
N VAL A 957 15.29 -5.72 13.59
CA VAL A 957 16.55 -5.50 14.34
C VAL A 957 17.78 -5.86 13.51
N ILE A 958 17.74 -7.00 12.81
CA ILE A 958 18.94 -7.57 12.17
C ILE A 958 19.16 -7.01 10.77
N LEU A 959 18.13 -6.87 9.94
CA LEU A 959 18.32 -6.37 8.56
C LEU A 959 18.98 -4.98 8.52
N PRO A 960 18.56 -3.97 9.32
CA PRO A 960 19.22 -2.68 9.33
C PRO A 960 20.69 -2.75 9.79
N ALA A 961 21.01 -3.66 10.70
CA ALA A 961 22.39 -3.87 11.18
C ALA A 961 23.28 -4.48 10.09
N LEU A 962 22.76 -5.44 9.31
CA LEU A 962 23.46 -6.02 8.17
C LEU A 962 23.67 -4.98 7.06
N MET A 963 22.64 -4.23 6.69
CA MET A 963 22.72 -3.13 5.72
C MET A 963 23.80 -2.12 6.10
N LYS A 964 23.78 -1.64 7.34
CA LYS A 964 24.77 -0.69 7.85
C LYS A 964 26.20 -1.25 7.80
N THR A 965 26.35 -2.55 8.05
CA THR A 965 27.66 -3.23 8.00
C THR A 965 28.15 -3.34 6.56
N ALA A 966 27.28 -3.75 5.64
CA ALA A 966 27.57 -3.86 4.20
C ALA A 966 27.99 -2.52 3.60
N VAL A 967 27.22 -1.45 3.82
CA VAL A 967 27.54 -0.08 3.33
C VAL A 967 28.90 0.38 3.86
N LYS A 968 29.13 0.22 5.18
CA LYS A 968 30.38 0.66 5.82
C LYS A 968 31.60 -0.06 5.24
N GLN A 969 31.51 -1.39 5.06
CA GLN A 969 32.63 -2.17 4.53
C GLN A 969 32.81 -1.96 3.02
N ALA A 970 31.74 -1.80 2.25
CA ALA A 970 31.83 -1.44 0.83
C ALA A 970 32.61 -0.13 0.65
N GLY A 971 32.28 0.91 1.44
CA GLY A 971 33.01 2.17 1.41
C GLY A 971 34.49 2.03 1.79
N ALA A 972 34.81 1.23 2.80
CA ALA A 972 36.20 1.01 3.22
C ALA A 972 37.01 0.19 2.19
N ARG A 973 36.42 -0.87 1.64
CA ARG A 973 37.11 -1.81 0.75
C ARG A 973 37.21 -1.33 -0.69
N PHE A 974 36.17 -0.66 -1.19
CA PHE A 974 36.05 -0.29 -2.61
C PHE A 974 36.01 1.23 -2.84
N GLY A 975 35.67 2.03 -1.83
CA GLY A 975 35.60 3.49 -1.98
C GLY A 975 36.98 4.14 -2.07
N GLY A 976 37.14 5.17 -2.89
CA GLY A 976 38.40 5.88 -3.08
C GLY A 976 38.60 6.40 -4.50
N GLU A 977 39.72 7.06 -4.72
CA GLU A 977 40.16 7.54 -6.03
C GLU A 977 41.08 6.50 -6.68
N TYR A 978 40.82 6.19 -7.94
CA TYR A 978 41.60 5.27 -8.76
C TYR A 978 42.22 6.04 -9.93
N LYS A 979 43.54 5.98 -10.12
CA LYS A 979 44.26 6.71 -11.19
C LYS A 979 45.12 5.79 -12.05
N ALA A 980 45.28 6.15 -13.32
CA ALA A 980 46.19 5.45 -14.22
C ALA A 980 47.66 5.70 -13.85
N SER A 981 48.50 4.67 -13.96
CA SER A 981 49.88 4.69 -13.47
C SER A 981 50.87 5.47 -14.37
N SER A 982 50.55 5.73 -15.64
CA SER A 982 51.49 6.35 -16.59
C SER A 982 50.80 7.12 -17.72
N GLY A 983 51.08 8.42 -17.85
CA GLY A 983 50.85 9.26 -19.04
C GLY A 983 49.40 9.48 -19.50
N LEU A 984 48.46 8.66 -19.04
CA LEU A 984 47.05 8.71 -19.37
C LEU A 984 46.31 9.47 -18.28
N ASN A 985 45.66 10.58 -18.63
CA ASN A 985 44.88 11.38 -17.69
C ASN A 985 43.51 10.72 -17.45
N SER A 986 43.49 9.57 -16.76
CA SER A 986 42.25 8.85 -16.43
C SER A 986 42.16 8.62 -14.93
N SER A 987 41.00 8.93 -14.35
CA SER A 987 40.70 8.67 -12.95
C SER A 987 39.22 8.39 -12.71
N ILE A 988 38.92 7.57 -11.69
CA ILE A 988 37.56 7.25 -11.27
C ILE A 988 37.49 7.36 -9.75
N THR A 989 36.47 8.05 -9.24
CA THR A 989 36.20 8.13 -7.80
C THR A 989 34.94 7.32 -7.49
N VAL A 990 35.08 6.34 -6.60
CA VAL A 990 33.97 5.48 -6.15
C VAL A 990 33.62 5.82 -4.72
N SER A 991 32.33 5.95 -4.45
CA SER A 991 31.78 6.35 -3.15
C SER A 991 30.57 5.50 -2.78
N VAL A 992 30.15 5.59 -1.51
CA VAL A 992 28.94 4.94 -0.99
C VAL A 992 28.03 5.95 -0.33
N ASP A 993 26.73 5.76 -0.46
CA ASP A 993 25.68 6.53 0.20
C ASP A 993 24.67 5.60 0.89
N ARG A 994 23.47 6.10 1.17
CA ARG A 994 22.39 5.29 1.79
C ARG A 994 21.60 4.47 0.77
N LEU A 995 21.69 4.85 -0.50
CA LEU A 995 20.93 4.26 -1.58
C LEU A 995 21.62 2.97 -2.07
N PRO A 996 20.91 2.06 -2.75
CA PRO A 996 21.47 0.80 -3.23
C PRO A 996 22.67 0.97 -4.16
N GLY A 997 23.67 0.09 -4.08
CA GLY A 997 24.85 0.16 -4.95
C GLY A 997 25.90 1.17 -4.48
N MET A 998 27.14 0.95 -4.91
CA MET A 998 28.17 2.00 -4.84
C MET A 998 27.94 2.97 -6.00
N PHE A 999 28.38 4.22 -5.92
CA PHE A 999 28.23 5.15 -7.03
C PHE A 999 29.58 5.71 -7.49
N VAL A 1000 29.66 5.97 -8.79
CA VAL A 1000 30.79 6.67 -9.38
C VAL A 1000 30.52 8.17 -9.27
N ASP A 1001 31.36 8.86 -8.51
CA ASP A 1001 31.30 10.31 -8.28
C ASP A 1001 31.92 11.05 -9.48
N ARG A 1002 33.17 10.70 -9.79
CA ARG A 1002 33.95 11.29 -10.88
C ARG A 1002 34.42 10.22 -11.85
N PHE A 1003 34.36 10.48 -13.16
CA PHE A 1003 34.87 9.56 -14.18
C PHE A 1003 35.57 10.34 -15.29
N VAL A 1004 36.90 10.43 -15.21
CA VAL A 1004 37.75 11.02 -16.26
C VAL A 1004 38.41 9.90 -17.07
N SER A 1005 38.31 9.98 -18.39
CA SER A 1005 38.98 9.08 -19.33
C SER A 1005 39.80 9.89 -20.34
N ASN A 1006 41.11 9.75 -20.31
CA ASN A 1006 42.07 10.44 -21.20
C ASN A 1006 41.88 11.97 -21.27
N GLY A 1007 41.62 12.60 -20.12
CA GLY A 1007 41.42 14.04 -19.97
C GLY A 1007 40.00 14.53 -20.25
N THR A 1008 39.10 13.64 -20.66
CA THR A 1008 37.68 13.95 -20.90
C THR A 1008 36.83 13.50 -19.71
N ASP A 1009 35.85 14.33 -19.30
CA ASP A 1009 34.83 13.88 -18.38
C ASP A 1009 33.91 12.87 -19.08
N PHE A 1010 34.09 11.61 -18.73
CA PHE A 1010 33.39 10.51 -19.37
C PHE A 1010 31.93 10.42 -18.89
N ARG A 1011 31.56 11.10 -17.79
CA ARG A 1011 30.16 11.21 -17.36
C ARG A 1011 29.34 11.96 -18.39
N GLU A 1012 29.87 13.04 -18.96
CA GLU A 1012 29.23 13.80 -20.04
C GLU A 1012 28.98 12.92 -21.28
N THR A 1013 29.97 12.09 -21.62
CA THR A 1013 29.88 11.16 -22.73
C THR A 1013 28.79 10.11 -22.48
N LEU A 1014 28.76 9.50 -21.30
CA LEU A 1014 27.75 8.51 -20.93
C LEU A 1014 26.34 9.13 -20.90
N ALA A 1015 26.20 10.33 -20.33
CA ALA A 1015 24.93 11.05 -20.27
C ALA A 1015 24.38 11.30 -21.68
N SER A 1016 25.23 11.78 -22.59
CA SER A 1016 24.86 11.98 -23.98
C SER A 1016 24.46 10.68 -24.69
N LEU A 1017 25.15 9.57 -24.44
CA LEU A 1017 24.86 8.27 -25.07
C LEU A 1017 23.50 7.70 -24.66
N ILE A 1018 23.07 7.93 -23.42
CA ILE A 1018 21.78 7.45 -22.91
C ILE A 1018 20.67 8.51 -22.92
N GLY A 1019 20.93 9.69 -23.49
CA GLY A 1019 19.92 10.74 -23.65
C GLY A 1019 19.66 11.59 -22.39
N VAL A 1020 20.52 11.51 -21.38
CA VAL A 1020 20.46 12.34 -20.17
C VAL A 1020 21.00 13.73 -20.48
N LYS A 1021 20.15 14.74 -20.30
CA LYS A 1021 20.45 16.13 -20.70
C LYS A 1021 21.44 16.84 -19.81
N ASP A 1022 21.39 16.54 -18.52
CA ASP A 1022 22.27 17.09 -17.51
C ASP A 1022 23.24 16.00 -17.03
N PRO A 1023 24.54 16.06 -17.39
CA PRO A 1023 25.52 15.07 -16.94
C PRO A 1023 25.63 14.92 -15.41
N GLU A 1024 25.28 15.95 -14.64
CA GLU A 1024 25.25 15.88 -13.18
C GLU A 1024 24.04 15.07 -12.66
N ALA A 1025 22.96 15.03 -13.45
CA ALA A 1025 21.78 14.21 -13.19
C ALA A 1025 22.02 12.72 -13.48
N LEU A 1026 23.08 12.36 -14.20
CA LEU A 1026 23.43 10.96 -14.44
C LEU A 1026 23.84 10.26 -13.14
N SER A 1027 23.05 9.30 -12.72
CA SER A 1027 23.44 8.30 -11.73
C SER A 1027 24.21 7.17 -12.41
N ILE A 1028 25.38 6.82 -11.87
CA ILE A 1028 26.18 5.66 -12.29
C ILE A 1028 26.34 4.77 -11.06
N ARG A 1029 25.47 3.76 -10.93
CA ARG A 1029 25.46 2.88 -9.75
C ARG A 1029 26.05 1.52 -10.07
N LEU A 1030 27.05 1.12 -9.30
CA LEU A 1030 27.76 -0.15 -9.42
C LEU A 1030 27.11 -1.20 -8.51
N TYR A 1031 26.62 -2.27 -9.13
CA TYR A 1031 26.06 -3.43 -8.44
C TYR A 1031 26.94 -4.66 -8.67
N PRO A 1032 27.22 -5.45 -7.62
CA PRO A 1032 28.02 -6.66 -7.75
C PRO A 1032 27.28 -7.70 -8.59
N THR A 1033 28.02 -8.43 -9.43
CA THR A 1033 27.45 -9.49 -10.30
C THR A 1033 27.55 -10.89 -9.71
N GLY A 1034 28.31 -11.06 -8.62
CA GLY A 1034 28.71 -12.37 -8.10
C GLY A 1034 29.88 -13.02 -8.87
N LEU A 1035 30.29 -12.50 -10.03
CA LEU A 1035 31.41 -13.06 -10.79
C LEU A 1035 32.76 -12.69 -10.14
N VAL A 1036 33.51 -13.71 -9.72
CA VAL A 1036 34.81 -13.59 -9.07
C VAL A 1036 35.83 -14.49 -9.78
N SER A 1037 37.06 -14.00 -9.94
CA SER A 1037 38.21 -14.80 -10.39
C SER A 1037 39.40 -14.60 -9.47
N SER A 1038 40.17 -15.65 -9.19
CA SER A 1038 41.37 -15.55 -8.34
C SER A 1038 42.57 -15.01 -9.12
N THR A 1039 43.46 -14.26 -8.46
CA THR A 1039 44.74 -13.83 -9.04
C THR A 1039 45.88 -14.73 -8.57
N GLU A 1040 46.96 -14.81 -9.36
CA GLU A 1040 48.16 -15.59 -9.01
C GLU A 1040 48.84 -15.10 -7.72
N SER A 1041 48.64 -13.82 -7.38
CA SER A 1041 49.14 -13.18 -6.16
C SER A 1041 48.34 -13.48 -4.90
N GLY A 1042 47.31 -14.34 -4.98
CA GLY A 1042 46.43 -14.68 -3.85
C GLY A 1042 45.30 -13.67 -3.58
N GLY A 1043 45.11 -12.70 -4.47
CA GLY A 1043 43.97 -11.77 -4.47
C GLY A 1043 42.81 -12.25 -5.35
N SER A 1044 41.88 -11.35 -5.67
CA SER A 1044 40.74 -11.67 -6.53
C SER A 1044 40.34 -10.51 -7.45
N ARG A 1045 39.65 -10.80 -8.55
CA ARG A 1045 39.02 -9.83 -9.44
C ARG A 1045 37.51 -10.04 -9.37
N VAL A 1046 36.78 -9.00 -9.01
CA VAL A 1046 35.33 -9.04 -8.79
C VAL A 1046 34.61 -8.10 -9.77
N ALA A 1047 33.59 -8.61 -10.46
CA ALA A 1047 32.91 -7.84 -11.50
C ALA A 1047 31.62 -7.17 -11.00
N PHE A 1048 31.43 -5.94 -11.46
CA PHE A 1048 30.29 -5.07 -11.20
C PHE A 1048 29.69 -4.59 -12.51
N ARG A 1049 28.38 -4.36 -12.51
CA ARG A 1049 27.68 -3.66 -13.59
C ARG A 1049 27.22 -2.29 -13.14
N ALA A 1050 27.45 -1.30 -13.98
CA ALA A 1050 26.94 0.04 -13.82
C ALA A 1050 25.52 0.13 -14.39
N VAL A 1051 24.56 0.50 -13.54
CA VAL A 1051 23.24 0.96 -14.00
C VAL A 1051 23.31 2.47 -14.17
N LEU A 1052 23.01 2.92 -15.38
CA LEU A 1052 23.02 4.33 -15.79
C LEU A 1052 21.60 4.85 -15.81
N GLN A 1053 21.31 5.91 -15.05
CA GLN A 1053 19.95 6.43 -14.94
C GLN A 1053 19.92 7.94 -14.75
N ASP A 1054 18.91 8.61 -15.31
CA ASP A 1054 18.65 10.02 -15.04
C ASP A 1054 17.95 10.18 -13.68
N LYS A 1055 18.58 10.88 -12.73
CA LYS A 1055 17.95 11.19 -11.44
C LYS A 1055 16.76 12.14 -11.56
N ASN A 1056 16.63 12.84 -12.68
CA ASN A 1056 15.54 13.78 -12.94
C ASN A 1056 14.37 13.16 -13.69
N GLU A 1057 14.48 11.90 -14.12
CA GLU A 1057 13.40 11.20 -14.80
C GLU A 1057 12.23 10.96 -13.82
N LEU A 1058 11.04 11.37 -14.24
CA LEU A 1058 9.84 11.24 -13.42
C LEU A 1058 9.37 9.79 -13.44
N ALA A 1059 8.99 9.26 -12.28
CA ALA A 1059 8.23 8.02 -12.23
C ALA A 1059 6.96 8.16 -13.09
N ASP A 1060 6.75 7.21 -14.02
CA ASP A 1060 5.57 7.15 -14.88
C ASP A 1060 4.30 7.06 -14.04
N ALA A 1061 3.69 8.20 -13.71
CA ALA A 1061 2.45 8.30 -12.96
C ALA A 1061 2.34 7.23 -11.85
N GLY A 1062 3.14 7.33 -10.80
CA GLY A 1062 3.10 6.38 -9.67
C GLY A 1062 3.35 4.90 -9.99
N THR A 1063 3.71 4.56 -11.23
CA THR A 1063 4.15 3.24 -11.67
C THR A 1063 5.67 3.33 -11.83
N PRO A 1064 6.46 2.78 -10.91
CA PRO A 1064 7.89 2.65 -11.14
C PRO A 1064 8.08 1.64 -12.28
N THR A 1065 8.17 2.12 -13.52
CA THR A 1065 8.57 1.32 -14.67
C THR A 1065 10.04 0.99 -14.52
N CYS A 1066 10.35 -0.15 -13.90
CA CYS A 1066 11.71 -0.65 -13.81
C CYS A 1066 12.19 -1.16 -15.16
N VAL A 1067 12.78 -0.27 -15.97
CA VAL A 1067 13.29 -0.60 -17.33
C VAL A 1067 14.82 -0.70 -17.39
N SER A 1068 15.54 -0.21 -16.38
CA SER A 1068 17.01 -0.16 -16.43
C SER A 1068 17.68 -1.52 -16.58
N TRP A 1069 17.05 -2.61 -16.11
CA TRP A 1069 17.54 -3.97 -16.28
C TRP A 1069 17.64 -4.38 -17.77
N MET A 1070 16.86 -3.75 -18.65
CA MET A 1070 16.92 -3.96 -20.11
C MET A 1070 18.13 -3.28 -20.76
N ASP A 1071 18.77 -2.32 -20.07
CA ASP A 1071 19.87 -1.51 -20.61
C ASP A 1071 21.27 -1.95 -20.11
N VAL A 1072 21.33 -2.91 -19.19
CA VAL A 1072 22.61 -3.51 -18.74
C VAL A 1072 23.28 -4.24 -19.92
N ASP A 1073 24.59 -4.07 -20.08
CA ASP A 1073 25.41 -4.56 -21.21
C ASP A 1073 25.05 -3.97 -22.59
N LYS A 1074 24.14 -2.99 -22.69
CA LYS A 1074 23.69 -2.40 -23.97
C LYS A 1074 24.77 -1.55 -24.66
N LEU A 1075 25.50 -0.74 -23.89
CA LEU A 1075 26.53 0.14 -24.44
C LEU A 1075 27.87 -0.59 -24.54
N LYS A 1076 28.44 -0.67 -25.76
CA LYS A 1076 29.71 -1.33 -26.03
C LYS A 1076 30.65 -0.46 -26.86
N TYR A 1077 31.94 -0.53 -26.53
CA TYR A 1077 33.03 0.02 -27.35
C TYR A 1077 34.00 -1.10 -27.73
N ASN A 1078 34.29 -1.26 -29.02
CA ASN A 1078 35.08 -2.38 -29.56
C ASN A 1078 34.60 -3.77 -29.07
N GLY A 1079 33.28 -3.97 -28.98
CA GLY A 1079 32.68 -5.23 -28.54
C GLY A 1079 32.76 -5.50 -27.02
N ARG A 1080 33.30 -4.57 -26.24
CA ARG A 1080 33.39 -4.67 -24.77
C ARG A 1080 32.43 -3.70 -24.11
N ALA A 1081 31.78 -4.15 -23.04
CA ALA A 1081 30.76 -3.39 -22.33
C ALA A 1081 31.35 -2.16 -21.61
N LEU A 1082 30.71 -1.00 -21.77
CA LEU A 1082 31.10 0.25 -21.11
C LEU A 1082 30.63 0.33 -19.65
N ASP A 1083 29.67 -0.50 -19.28
CA ASP A 1083 29.10 -0.62 -17.93
C ASP A 1083 29.78 -1.70 -17.08
N LEU A 1084 30.81 -2.38 -17.58
CA LEU A 1084 31.57 -3.39 -16.83
C LEU A 1084 32.72 -2.74 -16.04
N PHE A 1085 32.69 -2.91 -14.72
CA PHE A 1085 33.73 -2.47 -13.79
C PHE A 1085 34.28 -3.68 -13.06
N VAL A 1086 35.61 -3.88 -13.08
CA VAL A 1086 36.25 -5.03 -12.43
C VAL A 1086 37.24 -4.54 -11.39
N PHE A 1087 36.94 -4.74 -10.11
CA PHE A 1087 37.88 -4.38 -9.04
C PHE A 1087 38.89 -5.50 -8.84
N VAL A 1088 40.15 -5.12 -8.68
CA VAL A 1088 41.25 -6.01 -8.29
C VAL A 1088 41.44 -5.85 -6.79
N LEU A 1089 41.28 -6.95 -6.05
CA LEU A 1089 41.37 -7.03 -4.61
C LEU A 1089 42.69 -7.71 -4.20
N ASP A 1090 43.29 -7.24 -3.12
CA ASP A 1090 44.38 -7.94 -2.43
C ASP A 1090 43.89 -9.17 -1.66
N SER A 1091 44.79 -9.86 -0.95
CA SER A 1091 44.47 -11.02 -0.12
C SER A 1091 43.56 -10.69 1.08
N ASP A 1092 43.52 -9.43 1.50
CA ASP A 1092 42.69 -8.94 2.60
C ASP A 1092 41.30 -8.48 2.12
N GLY A 1093 41.05 -8.56 0.81
CA GLY A 1093 39.79 -8.17 0.17
C GLY A 1093 39.63 -6.66 -0.03
N ASN A 1094 40.70 -5.88 0.08
CA ASN A 1094 40.68 -4.45 -0.22
C ASN A 1094 40.95 -4.23 -1.70
N ALA A 1095 40.18 -3.34 -2.33
CA ALA A 1095 40.45 -2.94 -3.69
C ALA A 1095 41.79 -2.20 -3.76
N VAL A 1096 42.67 -2.69 -4.62
CA VAL A 1096 43.96 -2.08 -4.95
C VAL A 1096 43.99 -1.54 -6.37
N GLY A 1097 43.03 -1.95 -7.21
CA GLY A 1097 42.88 -1.44 -8.57
C GLY A 1097 41.46 -1.60 -9.11
N LEU A 1098 41.20 -0.92 -10.22
CA LEU A 1098 39.94 -0.92 -10.96
C LEU A 1098 40.22 -0.99 -12.46
N GLU A 1099 39.60 -1.94 -13.12
CA GLU A 1099 39.63 -2.09 -14.57
C GLU A 1099 38.27 -1.70 -15.17
N VAL A 1100 38.30 -0.98 -16.29
CA VAL A 1100 37.12 -0.72 -17.14
C VAL A 1100 37.40 -1.31 -18.52
N PRO A 1101 37.07 -2.60 -18.76
CA PRO A 1101 37.46 -3.30 -19.98
C PRO A 1101 36.98 -2.65 -21.27
N GLY A 1102 35.79 -2.02 -21.23
CA GLY A 1102 35.21 -1.26 -22.34
C GLY A 1102 36.09 -0.11 -22.82
N LEU A 1103 36.89 0.49 -21.93
CA LEU A 1103 37.80 1.59 -22.23
C LEU A 1103 39.28 1.18 -22.23
N VAL A 1104 39.57 -0.11 -22.02
CA VAL A 1104 40.94 -0.62 -21.84
C VAL A 1104 41.69 0.15 -20.73
N LEU A 1105 40.97 0.56 -19.69
CA LEU A 1105 41.54 1.29 -18.56
C LEU A 1105 41.92 0.32 -17.44
N GLN A 1106 43.11 0.51 -16.90
CA GLN A 1106 43.59 -0.09 -15.66
C GLN A 1106 44.03 1.04 -14.74
N LEU A 1107 43.42 1.11 -13.56
CA LEU A 1107 43.63 2.18 -12.58
C LEU A 1107 44.08 1.56 -11.26
N ASN A 1108 45.03 2.19 -10.59
CA ASN A 1108 45.46 1.82 -9.24
C ASN A 1108 44.74 2.71 -8.22
N ARG A 1109 44.37 2.16 -7.08
CA ARG A 1109 43.81 2.94 -5.98
C ARG A 1109 44.90 3.84 -5.39
N GLU A 1110 44.60 5.11 -5.18
CA GLU A 1110 45.46 6.00 -4.40
C GLU A 1110 45.33 5.73 -2.91
N ASN A 1111 46.47 5.71 -2.22
CA ASN A 1111 46.56 5.43 -0.78
C ASN A 1111 46.03 6.58 0.09
#